data_AF-A0A8J9VKN4-F1
#
_entry.id   AF-A0A8J9VKN4-F1
#
_cell.length_a   1.000
_cell.length_b   1.000
_cell.length_c   1.000
_cell.angle_alpha   90.00
_cell.angle_beta   90.00
_cell.angle_gamma   90.00
#
_symmetry.space_group_name_H-M   'P 1'
#
loop_
_entity.id
_entity.type
_entity.pdbx_description
1 polymer ?
#
loop_
_entity_poly.entity_id
_entity_poly.type
_entity_poly.pdbx_seq_one_letter_code
_entity_poly.pdbx_strand_id
1 'polypeptide(L)'
;MTPRMLGVYLVVFVSLSLFHWTSACPKYCECFDLEKDEYSVSCHGPNITAIPRDIPKNTTYMDISFTPITMLRRGDFVDIPKLQELNVWWNLNLTMVEVGTFDNLPTLTSLGLYNNSFTKLPPGLFDKLTHLTRFDAHNSRLETIPRGLFTDHPSLKEISLFYNNIAHLEAGAFSGIPHLKELILAENELTSLDKSVFVGSPKLTSLNVDGNFITSIEKDVFSETPHFQNLNLNENKIHTIEAGAFSPLRHLQSVSLSSNELTNIEGIFQDLLELETITLDGNQVSKINETTFVNLPGLTSLSMNYNNIKEVVDHAFKDLDGLLTLSLENNEIEEINLVGLSSLMTLYLESNKLKYFPANLLYASQIQTLSLEDNPIQEPLENGQFLALFRLSRLYLSNITCLKLAGTLNPKALCGSDALDEVWLSYNGLSTLPSTIFECTPVVSTLWLQNNNLTELSPRLFHGLTELTWLDLSYNRLSRLNPDIFTGLDKLRILDLTGNNFTNMAHVAPTLASLPILASHNLDKNPFVYLGPGSFPVPMKHATALDVSGGHIHVVEEGTFTAATFPNLTRLLIYDGNPLHFVPADILVGLHNLTAFIADNDPFHCDCQMKGFATWLGEQTKPPFVYLFYASPPSLKGKNLNDVPVANLTCHCQHEEAPSIDTSGSDTSVHEGQTAMLKCKISGCPEAEFFWTTPTGAMLAVGSGFPRMEVLDSGTLVVTEAREEDTGVYTCTAVNYRGKARKEIALQVLVNDP
;
A
#
# COMPACT_ATOMS: atom_id res chain seq x y z
N MET A 1 17.49 -5.11 -5.26
CA MET A 1 18.25 -6.08 -6.09
C MET A 1 17.47 -7.39 -6.16
N THR A 2 17.45 -8.01 -7.34
CA THR A 2 16.64 -9.17 -7.74
C THR A 2 16.67 -10.37 -6.79
N PRO A 3 15.56 -11.14 -6.68
CA PRO A 3 15.52 -12.39 -5.94
C PRO A 3 16.22 -13.50 -6.72
N ARG A 4 17.53 -13.64 -6.48
CA ARG A 4 18.33 -14.81 -6.81
C ARG A 4 19.26 -15.09 -5.63
N MET A 5 18.74 -15.74 -4.59
CA MET A 5 19.48 -16.54 -3.60
C MET A 5 18.48 -17.20 -2.62
N LEU A 6 17.59 -18.04 -3.16
CA LEU A 6 16.77 -18.97 -2.39
C LEU A 6 16.71 -20.24 -3.23
N GLY A 7 17.76 -21.05 -3.15
CA GLY A 7 17.93 -22.17 -4.07
C GLY A 7 19.20 -22.97 -3.87
N VAL A 8 19.58 -23.28 -2.63
CA VAL A 8 20.38 -24.47 -2.31
C VAL A 8 19.89 -25.07 -1.00
N TYR A 9 18.60 -25.41 -0.94
CA TYR A 9 18.07 -26.38 0.03
C TYR A 9 17.39 -27.50 -0.77
N LEU A 10 17.79 -28.73 -0.47
CA LEU A 10 17.34 -30.03 -1.00
C LEU A 10 17.84 -30.46 -2.39
N VAL A 11 18.84 -31.36 -2.37
CA VAL A 11 18.99 -32.69 -3.03
C VAL A 11 20.51 -32.94 -2.95
N VAL A 12 21.04 -33.82 -2.09
CA VAL A 12 21.14 -35.27 -2.31
C VAL A 12 21.12 -35.99 -0.96
N PHE A 13 20.07 -36.78 -0.71
CA PHE A 13 20.17 -37.97 0.12
C PHE A 13 20.28 -39.17 -0.83
N VAL A 14 21.12 -40.13 -0.42
CA VAL A 14 21.29 -41.52 -0.90
C VAL A 14 22.52 -41.82 -1.79
N SER A 15 23.45 -42.52 -1.13
CA SER A 15 24.45 -43.50 -1.60
C SER A 15 25.80 -43.01 -2.17
N LEU A 16 26.83 -42.96 -1.34
CA LEU A 16 27.80 -44.06 -1.16
C LEU A 16 28.83 -43.73 -0.08
N SER A 17 29.09 -44.74 0.72
CA SER A 17 29.93 -44.84 1.90
C SER A 17 31.43 -44.58 1.67
N LEU A 18 32.09 -44.22 2.78
CA LEU A 18 33.53 -44.19 3.07
C LEU A 18 34.21 -42.81 2.95
N PHE A 19 33.93 -41.93 3.91
CA PHE A 19 34.96 -41.03 4.44
C PHE A 19 35.05 -41.20 5.95
N HIS A 20 36.27 -41.50 6.40
CA HIS A 20 36.61 -41.79 7.78
C HIS A 20 36.43 -40.57 8.66
N TRP A 21 35.70 -40.76 9.77
CA TRP A 21 35.74 -39.90 10.94
C TRP A 21 37.13 -39.97 11.59
N THR A 22 37.83 -38.84 11.65
CA THR A 22 38.76 -38.41 12.72
C THR A 22 39.06 -36.93 12.44
N SER A 23 38.40 -35.94 13.05
CA SER A 23 38.54 -35.51 14.45
C SER A 23 37.23 -34.91 14.98
N ALA A 24 36.92 -35.18 16.25
CA ALA A 24 35.64 -34.89 16.89
C ALA A 24 35.24 -33.40 16.79
N CYS A 25 34.21 -33.09 16.01
CA CYS A 25 33.51 -31.81 16.15
C CYS A 25 32.94 -31.73 17.58
N PRO A 26 33.05 -30.59 18.28
CA PRO A 26 32.55 -30.48 19.65
C PRO A 26 31.05 -30.77 19.74
N LYS A 27 30.62 -31.28 20.89
CA LYS A 27 29.20 -31.53 21.14
C LYS A 27 28.42 -30.21 21.05
N TYR A 28 27.28 -30.25 20.36
CA TYR A 28 26.42 -29.08 20.07
C TYR A 28 27.01 -28.10 19.05
N CYS A 29 28.03 -28.50 18.30
CA CYS A 29 28.55 -27.76 17.17
C CYS A 29 28.44 -28.56 15.87
N GLU A 30 28.40 -27.83 14.77
CA GLU A 30 28.51 -28.32 13.40
C GLU A 30 29.83 -27.84 12.81
N CYS A 31 30.60 -28.76 12.23
CA CYS A 31 31.91 -28.47 11.64
C CYS A 31 31.88 -28.87 10.17
N PHE A 32 32.11 -27.90 9.28
CA PHE A 32 32.13 -28.08 7.83
C PHE A 32 33.55 -27.91 7.30
N ASP A 33 34.05 -28.92 6.58
CA ASP A 33 35.33 -28.84 5.87
C ASP A 33 35.15 -28.06 4.56
N LEU A 34 35.94 -27.01 4.36
CA LEU A 34 35.88 -26.05 3.26
C LEU A 34 36.89 -26.36 2.13
N GLU A 35 37.45 -27.57 2.11
CA GLU A 35 38.59 -28.01 1.30
C GLU A 35 39.96 -27.56 1.85
N LYS A 36 41.01 -28.37 1.61
CA LYS A 36 42.39 -28.14 2.11
C LYS A 36 42.54 -28.09 3.63
N ASP A 37 41.74 -28.86 4.37
CA ASP A 37 41.83 -28.95 5.84
C ASP A 37 41.54 -27.60 6.51
N GLU A 38 40.61 -26.80 5.96
CA GLU A 38 40.07 -25.58 6.57
C GLU A 38 38.62 -25.80 7.03
N TYR A 39 38.23 -25.23 8.17
CA TYR A 39 36.92 -25.50 8.76
C TYR A 39 36.08 -24.24 9.00
N SER A 40 34.77 -24.37 8.78
CA SER A 40 33.74 -23.48 9.31
C SER A 40 33.03 -24.19 10.46
N VAL A 41 32.91 -23.51 11.60
CA VAL A 41 32.36 -24.09 12.83
C VAL A 41 31.22 -23.24 13.36
N SER A 42 30.06 -23.87 13.55
CA SER A 42 28.87 -23.21 14.10
C SER A 42 28.39 -23.92 15.36
N CYS A 43 28.34 -23.22 16.47
CA CYS A 43 27.98 -23.75 17.78
C CYS A 43 26.74 -23.03 18.31
N HIS A 44 25.67 -23.76 18.60
CA HIS A 44 24.42 -23.15 19.06
C HIS A 44 23.65 -24.01 20.06
N GLY A 45 22.81 -23.34 20.86
CA GLY A 45 21.82 -23.97 21.71
C GLY A 45 22.09 -23.88 23.22
N PRO A 46 21.09 -24.29 24.02
CA PRO A 46 21.00 -23.95 25.45
C PRO A 46 21.98 -24.70 26.34
N ASN A 47 22.70 -25.70 25.82
CA ASN A 47 23.64 -26.51 26.60
C ASN A 47 25.09 -26.00 26.55
N ILE A 48 25.37 -24.98 25.73
CA ILE A 48 26.71 -24.42 25.56
C ILE A 48 26.92 -23.31 26.60
N THR A 49 27.50 -23.65 27.75
CA THR A 49 27.72 -22.68 28.86
C THR A 49 29.12 -22.05 28.87
N ALA A 50 30.00 -22.49 27.98
CA ALA A 50 31.33 -21.93 27.71
C ALA A 50 31.74 -22.27 26.26
N ILE A 51 32.76 -21.60 25.73
CA ILE A 51 33.31 -21.93 24.41
C ILE A 51 33.74 -23.42 24.38
N PRO A 52 33.22 -24.23 23.44
CA PRO A 52 33.53 -25.65 23.36
C PRO A 52 35.02 -25.92 23.16
N ARG A 53 35.53 -26.97 23.82
CA ARG A 53 36.89 -27.46 23.58
C ARG A 53 36.92 -28.41 22.39
N ASP A 54 38.11 -28.69 21.88
CA ASP A 54 38.37 -29.62 20.76
C ASP A 54 37.83 -29.13 19.40
N ILE A 55 37.70 -27.81 19.21
CA ILE A 55 37.41 -27.21 17.90
C ILE A 55 38.57 -27.51 16.92
N PRO A 56 38.30 -27.84 15.64
CA PRO A 56 39.35 -28.07 14.65
C PRO A 56 40.34 -26.91 14.56
N LYS A 57 41.65 -27.19 14.64
CA LYS A 57 42.71 -26.16 14.72
C LYS A 57 42.80 -25.25 13.49
N ASN A 58 42.35 -25.73 12.33
CA ASN A 58 42.36 -24.98 11.08
C ASN A 58 41.00 -24.29 10.80
N THR A 59 40.23 -23.98 11.85
CA THR A 59 38.99 -23.21 11.70
C THR A 59 39.29 -21.78 11.23
N THR A 60 38.62 -21.35 10.15
CA THR A 60 38.75 -20.01 9.54
C THR A 60 37.49 -19.15 9.77
N TYR A 61 36.34 -19.77 10.01
CA TYR A 61 35.09 -19.13 10.39
C TYR A 61 34.51 -19.79 11.64
N MET A 62 34.08 -18.99 12.61
CA MET A 62 33.39 -19.48 13.80
C MET A 62 32.17 -18.63 14.15
N ASP A 63 31.03 -19.29 14.32
CA ASP A 63 29.80 -18.73 14.88
C ASP A 63 29.51 -19.40 16.23
N ILE A 64 29.27 -18.58 17.26
CA ILE A 64 28.63 -19.03 18.48
C ILE A 64 27.44 -18.13 18.83
N SER A 65 26.26 -18.73 18.80
CA SER A 65 25.00 -18.00 18.96
C SER A 65 23.91 -18.77 19.68
N PHE A 66 22.95 -18.03 20.24
CA PHE A 66 21.82 -18.59 20.98
C PHE A 66 22.26 -19.49 22.16
N THR A 67 23.33 -19.10 22.85
CA THR A 67 23.89 -19.84 23.99
C THR A 67 23.73 -19.06 25.31
N PRO A 68 23.68 -19.74 26.46
CA PRO A 68 23.61 -19.10 27.77
C PRO A 68 24.99 -18.63 28.31
N ILE A 69 26.03 -18.50 27.47
CA ILE A 69 27.34 -18.03 27.91
C ILE A 69 27.21 -16.65 28.57
N THR A 70 27.89 -16.47 29.70
CA THR A 70 27.83 -15.22 30.48
C THR A 70 29.05 -14.34 30.30
N MET A 71 30.18 -14.92 29.91
CA MET A 71 31.45 -14.22 29.71
C MET A 71 32.34 -14.94 28.69
N LEU A 72 33.10 -14.16 27.91
CA LEU A 72 34.24 -14.64 27.14
C LEU A 72 35.52 -14.43 27.94
N ARG A 73 36.35 -15.46 28.03
CA ARG A 73 37.54 -15.52 28.88
C ARG A 73 38.81 -15.55 28.08
N ARG A 74 39.90 -15.13 28.72
CA ARG A 74 41.24 -15.34 28.19
C ARG A 74 41.48 -16.82 27.92
N GLY A 75 41.87 -17.13 26.69
CA GLY A 75 42.22 -18.50 26.26
C GLY A 75 41.07 -19.28 25.62
N ASP A 76 39.85 -18.72 25.57
CA ASP A 76 38.69 -19.38 24.94
C ASP A 76 38.92 -19.76 23.47
N PHE A 77 39.75 -18.99 22.75
CA PHE A 77 40.05 -19.21 21.32
C PHE A 77 41.52 -19.60 21.04
N VAL A 78 42.27 -20.08 22.05
CA VAL A 78 43.71 -20.39 21.90
C VAL A 78 44.00 -21.51 20.88
N ASP A 79 43.06 -22.43 20.70
CA ASP A 79 43.24 -23.62 19.87
C ASP A 79 42.96 -23.40 18.37
N ILE A 80 42.46 -22.21 17.99
CA ILE A 80 42.02 -21.88 16.61
C ILE A 80 42.74 -20.64 16.02
N PRO A 81 44.08 -20.64 15.90
CA PRO A 81 44.86 -19.47 15.53
C PRO A 81 44.71 -19.00 14.07
N LYS A 82 44.01 -19.77 13.22
CA LYS A 82 43.77 -19.45 11.80
C LYS A 82 42.45 -18.72 11.54
N LEU A 83 41.73 -18.36 12.59
CA LEU A 83 40.41 -17.74 12.48
C LEU A 83 40.49 -16.40 11.75
N GLN A 84 39.62 -16.21 10.76
CA GLN A 84 39.51 -14.98 9.96
C GLN A 84 38.23 -14.21 10.34
N GLU A 85 37.15 -14.93 10.63
CA GLU A 85 35.89 -14.35 11.05
C GLU A 85 35.35 -15.06 12.31
N LEU A 86 34.96 -14.24 13.29
CA LEU A 86 34.36 -14.69 14.54
C LEU A 86 33.07 -13.92 14.80
N ASN A 87 31.95 -14.64 14.86
CA ASN A 87 30.64 -14.09 15.21
C ASN A 87 30.16 -14.66 16.55
N VAL A 88 30.00 -13.79 17.53
CA VAL A 88 29.43 -14.09 18.86
C VAL A 88 28.16 -13.28 19.00
N TRP A 89 27.02 -13.84 18.58
CA TRP A 89 25.77 -13.08 18.46
C TRP A 89 24.56 -13.78 19.08
N TRP A 90 23.55 -13.02 19.50
CA TRP A 90 22.36 -13.53 20.22
C TRP A 90 22.69 -14.33 21.48
N ASN A 91 23.70 -13.93 22.24
CA ASN A 91 23.98 -14.49 23.56
C ASN A 91 23.51 -13.49 24.61
N LEU A 92 22.20 -13.47 24.88
CA LEU A 92 21.54 -12.47 25.73
C LEU A 92 22.02 -12.45 27.19
N ASN A 93 22.75 -13.48 27.63
CA ASN A 93 23.36 -13.55 28.96
C ASN A 93 24.83 -13.11 28.98
N LEU A 94 25.44 -12.85 27.82
CA LEU A 94 26.83 -12.45 27.70
C LEU A 94 26.99 -10.99 28.13
N THR A 95 27.60 -10.80 29.29
CA THR A 95 27.71 -9.48 29.95
C THR A 95 29.16 -8.99 30.08
N MET A 96 30.16 -9.82 29.77
CA MET A 96 31.58 -9.49 29.97
C MET A 96 32.50 -10.14 28.93
N VAL A 97 33.51 -9.40 28.49
CA VAL A 97 34.62 -9.89 27.65
C VAL A 97 35.94 -9.54 28.34
N GLU A 98 36.74 -10.54 28.71
CA GLU A 98 38.03 -10.32 29.38
C GLU A 98 39.10 -9.78 28.42
N VAL A 99 39.99 -8.92 28.91
CA VAL A 99 41.18 -8.49 28.15
C VAL A 99 42.08 -9.68 27.86
N GLY A 100 42.42 -9.84 26.58
CA GLY A 100 43.22 -10.95 26.06
C GLY A 100 42.42 -12.17 25.60
N THR A 101 41.08 -12.06 25.55
CA THR A 101 40.20 -13.08 24.93
C THR A 101 40.62 -13.39 23.49
N PHE A 102 40.99 -12.36 22.71
CA PHE A 102 41.29 -12.47 21.28
C PHE A 102 42.80 -12.46 20.94
N ASP A 103 43.69 -12.49 21.93
CA ASP A 103 45.14 -12.28 21.73
C ASP A 103 45.80 -13.31 20.79
N ASN A 104 45.21 -14.50 20.67
CA ASN A 104 45.75 -15.61 19.87
C ASN A 104 45.12 -15.73 18.47
N LEU A 105 44.47 -14.67 17.98
CA LEU A 105 43.79 -14.63 16.68
C LEU A 105 44.47 -13.66 15.70
N PRO A 106 45.73 -13.91 15.27
CA PRO A 106 46.51 -12.97 14.47
C PRO A 106 45.98 -12.76 13.05
N THR A 107 45.17 -13.68 12.54
CA THR A 107 44.57 -13.66 11.18
C THR A 107 43.17 -13.08 11.14
N LEU A 108 42.60 -12.68 12.29
CA LEU A 108 41.21 -12.23 12.37
C LEU A 108 41.04 -10.92 11.61
N THR A 109 40.13 -10.90 10.64
CA THR A 109 39.79 -9.74 9.80
C THR A 109 38.40 -9.18 10.11
N SER A 110 37.50 -9.99 10.68
CA SER A 110 36.15 -9.60 11.05
C SER A 110 35.77 -10.15 12.43
N LEU A 111 35.27 -9.27 13.30
CA LEU A 111 34.80 -9.62 14.65
C LEU A 111 33.40 -9.06 14.89
N GLY A 112 32.43 -9.95 15.08
CA GLY A 112 31.06 -9.63 15.48
C GLY A 112 30.81 -10.02 16.94
N LEU A 113 30.42 -9.06 17.77
CA LEU A 113 29.99 -9.20 19.17
C LEU A 113 28.57 -8.65 19.38
N TYR A 114 27.72 -8.66 18.36
CA TYR A 114 26.41 -7.99 18.37
C TYR A 114 25.29 -8.82 19.00
N ASN A 115 24.14 -8.20 19.32
CA ASN A 115 22.99 -8.88 19.96
C ASN A 115 23.35 -9.57 21.29
N ASN A 116 24.12 -8.89 22.15
CA ASN A 116 24.54 -9.37 23.47
C ASN A 116 24.04 -8.44 24.59
N SER A 117 24.62 -8.49 25.80
CA SER A 117 24.18 -7.67 26.94
C SER A 117 25.33 -7.11 27.78
N PHE A 118 26.48 -6.83 27.16
CA PHE A 118 27.63 -6.21 27.81
C PHE A 118 27.53 -4.68 27.73
N THR A 119 27.66 -3.99 28.87
CA THR A 119 27.53 -2.52 28.88
C THR A 119 28.82 -1.78 28.53
N LYS A 120 29.97 -2.47 28.58
CA LYS A 120 31.30 -1.89 28.35
C LYS A 120 32.25 -2.88 27.69
N LEU A 121 33.18 -2.37 26.89
CA LEU A 121 34.35 -3.10 26.40
C LEU A 121 35.63 -2.48 27.00
N PRO A 122 36.54 -3.29 27.57
CA PRO A 122 37.74 -2.76 28.20
C PRO A 122 38.76 -2.23 27.17
N PRO A 123 39.51 -1.15 27.48
CA PRO A 123 40.66 -0.73 26.69
C PRO A 123 41.68 -1.86 26.50
N GLY A 124 42.36 -1.89 25.35
CA GLY A 124 43.33 -2.93 25.02
C GLY A 124 42.74 -4.27 24.57
N LEU A 125 41.41 -4.39 24.45
CA LEU A 125 40.75 -5.63 24.05
C LEU A 125 41.20 -6.14 22.67
N PHE A 126 41.57 -5.22 21.77
CA PHE A 126 41.89 -5.54 20.38
C PHE A 126 43.38 -5.47 20.05
N ASP A 127 44.28 -5.11 20.97
CA ASP A 127 45.70 -4.75 20.70
C ASP A 127 46.50 -5.75 19.86
N LYS A 128 46.12 -7.04 19.82
CA LYS A 128 46.80 -8.08 19.02
C LYS A 128 46.17 -8.34 17.65
N LEU A 129 44.98 -7.80 17.38
CA LEU A 129 44.20 -8.02 16.15
C LEU A 129 44.64 -7.10 15.01
N THR A 130 45.90 -7.22 14.59
CA THR A 130 46.55 -6.31 13.62
C THR A 130 45.94 -6.34 12.21
N HIS A 131 45.20 -7.39 11.85
CA HIS A 131 44.52 -7.55 10.55
C HIS A 131 43.02 -7.23 10.60
N LEU A 132 42.49 -6.81 11.75
CA LEU A 132 41.06 -6.53 11.90
C LEU A 132 40.66 -5.39 10.97
N THR A 133 39.67 -5.66 10.10
CA THR A 133 39.15 -4.71 9.11
C THR A 133 37.73 -4.27 9.43
N ARG A 134 36.93 -5.13 10.08
CA ARG A 134 35.56 -4.88 10.48
C ARG A 134 35.34 -5.26 11.94
N PHE A 135 34.70 -4.38 12.68
CA PHE A 135 34.22 -4.63 14.03
C PHE A 135 32.74 -4.28 14.15
N ASP A 136 31.92 -5.20 14.64
CA ASP A 136 30.49 -4.99 14.85
C ASP A 136 30.08 -5.41 16.26
N ALA A 137 29.48 -4.50 17.02
CA ALA A 137 28.91 -4.75 18.34
C ALA A 137 27.54 -4.08 18.50
N HIS A 138 26.73 -4.05 17.43
CA HIS A 138 25.38 -3.51 17.50
C HIS A 138 24.48 -4.25 18.50
N ASN A 139 23.44 -3.58 19.00
CA ASN A 139 22.44 -4.18 19.90
C ASN A 139 23.04 -4.93 21.10
N SER A 140 24.02 -4.32 21.78
CA SER A 140 24.75 -4.96 22.89
C SER A 140 24.67 -4.20 24.22
N ARG A 141 23.93 -3.08 24.27
CA ARG A 141 23.76 -2.18 25.43
C ARG A 141 25.01 -1.40 25.85
N LEU A 142 25.94 -1.16 24.91
CA LEU A 142 27.13 -0.38 25.18
C LEU A 142 26.77 1.04 25.60
N GLU A 143 27.31 1.51 26.73
CA GLU A 143 27.03 2.85 27.26
C GLU A 143 28.06 3.91 26.79
N THR A 144 29.26 3.48 26.41
CA THR A 144 30.36 4.38 26.01
C THR A 144 31.42 3.64 25.20
N ILE A 145 32.21 4.39 24.42
CA ILE A 145 33.42 3.92 23.74
C ILE A 145 34.63 4.61 24.38
N PRO A 146 35.42 3.89 25.21
CA PRO A 146 36.53 4.49 25.92
C PRO A 146 37.73 4.72 25.00
N ARG A 147 38.54 5.72 25.34
CA ARG A 147 39.85 5.91 24.72
C ARG A 147 40.72 4.67 24.93
N GLY A 148 41.40 4.25 23.87
CA GLY A 148 42.33 3.12 23.89
C GLY A 148 41.66 1.76 23.67
N LEU A 149 40.36 1.72 23.32
CA LEU A 149 39.73 0.51 22.80
C LEU A 149 40.35 0.07 21.47
N PHE A 150 40.68 1.02 20.58
CA PHE A 150 41.23 0.80 19.24
C PHE A 150 42.67 1.32 19.07
N THR A 151 43.59 0.94 19.97
CA THR A 151 44.98 1.42 19.92
C THR A 151 45.79 0.69 18.84
N ASP A 152 46.34 1.45 17.88
CA ASP A 152 47.25 0.96 16.82
C ASP A 152 46.65 -0.11 15.86
N HIS A 153 45.45 0.16 15.31
CA HIS A 153 44.75 -0.72 14.36
C HIS A 153 44.68 -0.13 12.94
N PRO A 154 45.79 -0.09 12.17
CA PRO A 154 45.81 0.54 10.85
C PRO A 154 44.96 -0.18 9.80
N SER A 155 44.53 -1.41 10.05
CA SER A 155 43.73 -2.20 9.10
C SER A 155 42.22 -1.96 9.21
N LEU A 156 41.76 -1.38 10.33
CA LEU A 156 40.33 -1.24 10.63
C LEU A 156 39.70 -0.18 9.71
N LYS A 157 38.60 -0.56 9.05
CA LYS A 157 37.91 0.25 8.03
C LYS A 157 36.45 0.52 8.38
N GLU A 158 35.81 -0.40 9.10
CA GLU A 158 34.37 -0.36 9.37
C GLU A 158 34.11 -0.67 10.84
N ILE A 159 33.38 0.23 11.50
CA ILE A 159 32.90 0.06 12.88
C ILE A 159 31.37 0.20 12.89
N SER A 160 30.69 -0.83 13.37
CA SER A 160 29.25 -0.85 13.59
C SER A 160 28.91 -0.95 15.07
N LEU A 161 28.20 0.05 15.57
CA LEU A 161 27.81 0.21 16.97
C LEU A 161 26.35 0.64 17.11
N PHE A 162 25.51 0.41 16.09
CA PHE A 162 24.12 0.86 16.12
C PHE A 162 23.29 0.14 17.19
N TYR A 163 22.16 0.73 17.58
CA TYR A 163 21.24 0.15 18.57
C TYR A 163 21.90 -0.12 19.93
N ASN A 164 22.71 0.82 20.43
CA ASN A 164 23.33 0.73 21.75
C ASN A 164 22.83 1.88 22.65
N ASN A 165 23.42 2.01 23.84
CA ASN A 165 23.08 3.05 24.82
C ASN A 165 24.20 4.10 24.89
N ILE A 166 24.91 4.34 23.78
CA ILE A 166 26.11 5.19 23.79
C ILE A 166 25.67 6.64 23.94
N ALA A 167 25.80 7.18 25.14
CA ALA A 167 25.47 8.58 25.43
C ALA A 167 26.64 9.52 25.13
N HIS A 168 27.88 9.01 25.25
CA HIS A 168 29.11 9.80 25.14
C HIS A 168 30.24 9.03 24.46
N LEU A 169 30.99 9.73 23.59
CA LEU A 169 32.23 9.27 22.98
C LEU A 169 33.40 10.01 23.66
N GLU A 170 34.41 9.29 24.15
CA GLU A 170 35.58 9.93 24.75
C GLU A 170 36.43 10.66 23.69
N ALA A 171 37.11 11.73 24.09
CA ALA A 171 38.03 12.44 23.19
C ALA A 171 39.13 11.49 22.68
N GLY A 172 39.24 11.37 21.35
CA GLY A 172 40.14 10.41 20.71
C GLY A 172 39.74 8.94 20.87
N ALA A 173 38.45 8.63 21.09
CA ALA A 173 37.93 7.26 21.11
C ALA A 173 38.33 6.43 19.87
N PHE A 174 38.45 7.09 18.72
CA PHE A 174 38.86 6.52 17.44
C PHE A 174 40.29 6.91 17.04
N SER A 175 41.13 7.26 18.03
CA SER A 175 42.56 7.50 17.80
C SER A 175 43.28 6.17 17.58
N GLY A 176 44.13 6.09 16.55
CA GLY A 176 44.88 4.86 16.23
C GLY A 176 44.32 4.04 15.05
N ILE A 177 43.21 4.48 14.43
CA ILE A 177 42.57 3.82 13.27
C ILE A 177 42.53 4.71 12.02
N PRO A 178 43.70 5.05 11.42
CA PRO A 178 43.80 6.04 10.34
C PRO A 178 43.17 5.64 9.00
N HIS A 179 42.68 4.40 8.88
CA HIS A 179 42.03 3.87 7.67
C HIS A 179 40.54 3.62 7.86
N LEU A 180 39.95 4.06 8.98
CA LEU A 180 38.51 4.01 9.19
C LEU A 180 37.82 4.78 8.06
N LYS A 181 36.86 4.14 7.40
CA LYS A 181 36.05 4.67 6.30
C LYS A 181 34.60 4.84 6.69
N GLU A 182 34.08 3.96 7.52
CA GLU A 182 32.68 3.94 7.91
C GLU A 182 32.52 3.75 9.41
N LEU A 183 31.72 4.65 10.00
CA LEU A 183 31.36 4.64 11.41
C LEU A 183 29.84 4.71 11.55
N ILE A 184 29.24 3.64 12.06
CA ILE A 184 27.80 3.52 12.28
C ILE A 184 27.51 3.56 13.78
N LEU A 185 26.86 4.64 14.21
CA LEU A 185 26.45 4.95 15.57
C LEU A 185 24.94 5.22 15.64
N ALA A 186 24.16 4.79 14.65
CA ALA A 186 22.72 5.00 14.60
C ALA A 186 22.01 4.39 15.82
N GLU A 187 20.85 4.90 16.21
CA GLU A 187 20.03 4.37 17.31
C GLU A 187 20.85 4.25 18.62
N ASN A 188 21.36 5.39 19.08
CA ASN A 188 22.13 5.52 20.32
C ASN A 188 21.62 6.72 21.14
N GLU A 189 22.35 7.12 22.18
CA GLU A 189 21.94 8.19 23.09
C GLU A 189 22.80 9.46 22.94
N LEU A 190 23.50 9.64 21.81
CA LEU A 190 24.42 10.76 21.61
C LEU A 190 23.68 12.09 21.64
N THR A 191 24.17 13.04 22.43
CA THR A 191 23.56 14.38 22.57
C THR A 191 24.30 15.49 21.81
N SER A 192 25.54 15.21 21.38
CA SER A 192 26.42 16.14 20.66
C SER A 192 27.51 15.39 19.91
N LEU A 193 28.12 16.06 18.93
CA LEU A 193 29.33 15.62 18.23
C LEU A 193 30.44 16.65 18.45
N ASP A 194 31.61 16.18 18.89
CA ASP A 194 32.78 17.03 19.12
C ASP A 194 33.91 16.64 18.16
N LYS A 195 34.61 17.63 17.61
CA LYS A 195 35.72 17.41 16.67
C LYS A 195 36.81 16.48 17.22
N SER A 196 37.03 16.48 18.54
CA SER A 196 38.04 15.65 19.21
C SER A 196 37.78 14.15 19.08
N VAL A 197 36.55 13.73 18.78
CA VAL A 197 36.19 12.33 18.56
C VAL A 197 36.76 11.80 17.24
N PHE A 198 36.86 12.66 16.22
CA PHE A 198 37.33 12.29 14.88
C PHE A 198 38.87 12.36 14.72
N VAL A 199 39.58 12.87 15.73
CA VAL A 199 41.04 12.97 15.72
C VAL A 199 41.67 11.59 15.51
N GLY A 200 42.46 11.46 14.44
CA GLY A 200 43.14 10.21 14.08
C GLY A 200 42.42 9.34 13.06
N SER A 201 41.27 9.77 12.54
CA SER A 201 40.49 9.08 11.49
C SER A 201 40.29 9.91 10.20
N PRO A 202 41.35 10.41 9.56
CA PRO A 202 41.24 11.38 8.44
C PRO A 202 40.65 10.81 7.14
N LYS A 203 40.54 9.47 7.04
CA LYS A 203 39.99 8.77 5.85
C LYS A 203 38.52 8.42 5.97
N LEU A 204 37.84 8.93 6.99
CA LEU A 204 36.42 8.66 7.21
C LEU A 204 35.61 9.26 6.06
N THR A 205 34.83 8.42 5.39
CA THR A 205 33.99 8.77 4.24
C THR A 205 32.50 8.69 4.54
N SER A 206 32.10 7.93 5.55
CA SER A 206 30.70 7.73 5.94
C SER A 206 30.54 7.81 7.46
N LEU A 207 29.58 8.63 7.91
CA LEU A 207 29.13 8.69 9.29
C LEU A 207 27.62 8.55 9.34
N ASN A 208 27.15 7.58 10.12
CA ASN A 208 25.74 7.41 10.41
C ASN A 208 25.48 7.56 11.91
N VAL A 209 24.79 8.62 12.29
CA VAL A 209 24.37 8.95 13.67
C VAL A 209 22.85 9.18 13.73
N ASP A 210 22.11 8.56 12.82
CA ASP A 210 20.64 8.51 12.80
C ASP A 210 20.05 8.05 14.14
N GLY A 211 18.84 8.45 14.49
CA GLY A 211 18.17 7.97 15.71
C GLY A 211 18.94 8.27 17.00
N ASN A 212 19.45 9.51 17.14
CA ASN A 212 20.17 9.95 18.34
C ASN A 212 19.48 11.19 18.94
N PHE A 213 20.14 11.86 19.89
CA PHE A 213 19.61 13.05 20.56
C PHE A 213 20.48 14.30 20.29
N ILE A 214 21.19 14.35 19.15
CA ILE A 214 22.07 15.46 18.80
C ILE A 214 21.23 16.71 18.62
N THR A 215 21.64 17.81 19.28
CA THR A 215 20.86 19.05 19.32
C THR A 215 21.36 20.16 18.39
N SER A 216 22.65 20.16 18.05
CA SER A 216 23.25 21.15 17.16
C SER A 216 24.52 20.62 16.48
N ILE A 217 24.90 21.24 15.37
CA ILE A 217 26.15 20.97 14.65
C ILE A 217 26.96 22.27 14.55
N GLU A 218 28.11 22.30 15.23
CA GLU A 218 29.01 23.46 15.24
C GLU A 218 29.90 23.50 13.98
N LYS A 219 30.40 24.69 13.65
CA LYS A 219 31.14 24.98 12.41
C LYS A 219 32.39 24.11 12.18
N ASP A 220 33.08 23.73 13.25
CA ASP A 220 34.38 23.05 13.16
C ASP A 220 34.31 21.53 13.41
N VAL A 221 33.11 20.96 13.61
CA VAL A 221 32.92 19.54 14.00
C VAL A 221 33.61 18.58 13.03
N PHE A 222 33.54 18.84 11.73
CA PHE A 222 34.08 17.95 10.69
C PHE A 222 35.42 18.40 10.09
N SER A 223 36.13 19.32 10.75
CA SER A 223 37.41 19.85 10.28
C SER A 223 38.53 18.79 10.14
N GLU A 224 38.46 17.72 10.92
CA GLU A 224 39.43 16.60 10.90
C GLU A 224 39.10 15.53 9.84
N THR A 225 37.92 15.60 9.21
CA THR A 225 37.38 14.58 8.29
C THR A 225 36.88 15.21 6.99
N PRO A 226 37.77 15.85 6.19
CA PRO A 226 37.38 16.58 4.97
C PRO A 226 36.95 15.66 3.80
N HIS A 227 37.12 14.34 3.93
CA HIS A 227 36.82 13.35 2.90
C HIS A 227 35.44 12.69 3.05
N PHE A 228 34.55 13.22 3.89
CA PHE A 228 33.19 12.71 3.98
C PHE A 228 32.49 12.76 2.62
N GLN A 229 31.80 11.67 2.31
CA GLN A 229 30.93 11.48 1.15
C GLN A 229 29.47 11.34 1.60
N ASN A 230 29.23 10.65 2.71
CA ASN A 230 27.88 10.39 3.23
C ASN A 230 27.78 10.78 4.69
N LEU A 231 26.76 11.59 5.02
CA LEU A 231 26.46 12.02 6.38
C LEU A 231 24.99 11.80 6.68
N ASN A 232 24.68 10.84 7.55
CA ASN A 232 23.32 10.57 8.01
C ASN A 232 23.12 11.08 9.45
N LEU A 233 22.28 12.10 9.58
CA LEU A 233 21.90 12.81 10.81
C LEU A 233 20.38 12.79 11.01
N ASN A 234 19.67 11.86 10.36
CA ASN A 234 18.22 11.71 10.50
C ASN A 234 17.80 11.45 11.96
N GLU A 235 16.52 11.68 12.26
CA GLU A 235 15.90 11.29 13.53
C GLU A 235 16.71 11.73 14.76
N ASN A 236 17.10 13.01 14.77
CA ASN A 236 17.79 13.66 15.87
C ASN A 236 16.96 14.85 16.40
N LYS A 237 17.56 15.69 17.26
CA LYS A 237 16.92 16.89 17.84
C LYS A 237 17.60 18.17 17.35
N ILE A 238 18.14 18.14 16.12
CA ILE A 238 18.97 19.22 15.61
C ILE A 238 18.07 20.42 15.31
N HIS A 239 18.21 21.48 16.08
CA HIS A 239 17.48 22.73 15.87
C HIS A 239 18.36 23.81 15.19
N THR A 240 19.68 23.63 15.19
CA THR A 240 20.61 24.58 14.58
C THR A 240 21.85 23.87 14.02
N ILE A 241 22.22 24.25 12.79
CA ILE A 241 23.50 23.94 12.16
C ILE A 241 24.14 25.30 11.86
N GLU A 242 25.36 25.52 12.34
CA GLU A 242 26.05 26.77 12.11
C GLU A 242 26.40 26.95 10.62
N ALA A 243 26.28 28.18 10.11
CA ALA A 243 26.61 28.48 8.73
C ALA A 243 28.07 28.10 8.43
N GLY A 244 28.25 27.28 7.39
CA GLY A 244 29.55 26.76 6.99
C GLY A 244 30.04 25.52 7.75
N ALA A 245 29.23 24.88 8.59
CA ALA A 245 29.59 23.62 9.25
C ALA A 245 29.95 22.50 8.27
N PHE A 246 29.37 22.49 7.07
CA PHE A 246 29.69 21.53 6.01
C PHE A 246 30.74 22.05 5.01
N SER A 247 31.20 23.30 5.11
CA SER A 247 32.18 23.87 4.16
C SER A 247 33.50 23.09 4.02
N PRO A 248 34.01 22.36 5.03
CA PRO A 248 35.17 21.48 4.84
C PRO A 248 34.91 20.27 3.94
N LEU A 249 33.65 19.86 3.75
CA LEU A 249 33.24 18.58 3.15
C LEU A 249 33.10 18.68 1.62
N ARG A 250 34.20 18.97 0.93
CA ARG A 250 34.18 19.22 -0.53
C ARG A 250 33.83 18.01 -1.40
N HIS A 251 33.89 16.81 -0.82
CA HIS A 251 33.54 15.54 -1.47
C HIS A 251 32.20 14.97 -0.99
N LEU A 252 31.41 15.76 -0.25
CA LEU A 252 30.11 15.32 0.25
C LEU A 252 29.17 15.08 -0.92
N GLN A 253 28.62 13.88 -1.00
CA GLN A 253 27.69 13.42 -2.03
C GLN A 253 26.25 13.34 -1.51
N SER A 254 26.09 12.98 -0.23
CA SER A 254 24.78 12.84 0.40
C SER A 254 24.77 13.38 1.83
N VAL A 255 23.74 14.16 2.15
CA VAL A 255 23.43 14.61 3.50
C VAL A 255 21.97 14.36 3.81
N SER A 256 21.72 13.63 4.90
CA SER A 256 20.38 13.31 5.39
C SER A 256 20.17 13.93 6.76
N LEU A 257 19.16 14.79 6.83
CA LEU A 257 18.78 15.62 7.99
C LEU A 257 17.28 15.52 8.29
N SER A 258 16.60 14.52 7.77
CA SER A 258 15.16 14.32 7.93
C SER A 258 14.79 14.02 9.40
N SER A 259 13.57 14.33 9.81
CA SER A 259 13.04 14.13 11.16
C SER A 259 13.91 14.81 12.24
N ASN A 260 14.14 16.11 12.09
CA ASN A 260 14.87 16.97 13.03
C ASN A 260 14.03 18.20 13.40
N GLU A 261 14.63 19.19 14.07
CA GLU A 261 13.96 20.40 14.55
C GLU A 261 14.46 21.67 13.82
N LEU A 262 14.99 21.52 12.60
CA LEU A 262 15.61 22.63 11.86
C LEU A 262 14.55 23.67 11.47
N THR A 263 14.81 24.93 11.81
CA THR A 263 13.97 26.07 11.44
C THR A 263 14.62 26.96 10.37
N ASN A 264 15.95 26.95 10.30
CA ASN A 264 16.74 27.76 9.37
C ASN A 264 17.82 26.88 8.73
N ILE A 265 17.89 26.91 7.40
CA ILE A 265 18.88 26.17 6.60
C ILE A 265 19.79 27.06 5.75
N GLU A 266 19.74 28.37 5.99
CA GLU A 266 20.43 29.38 5.20
C GLU A 266 21.96 29.25 5.28
N GLY A 267 22.61 29.13 4.11
CA GLY A 267 24.07 29.07 3.99
C GLY A 267 24.72 27.76 4.48
N ILE A 268 23.95 26.73 4.84
CA ILE A 268 24.49 25.45 5.32
C ILE A 268 25.18 24.66 4.19
N PHE A 269 24.58 24.64 3.00
CA PHE A 269 25.00 23.80 1.88
C PHE A 269 25.87 24.52 0.85
N GLN A 270 26.34 25.73 1.15
CA GLN A 270 27.01 26.58 0.17
C GLN A 270 28.29 25.93 -0.40
N ASP A 271 28.43 25.94 -1.74
CA ASP A 271 29.61 25.48 -2.49
C ASP A 271 29.97 23.99 -2.31
N LEU A 272 28.98 23.13 -2.07
CA LEU A 272 29.14 21.67 -2.04
C LEU A 272 28.98 21.09 -3.45
N LEU A 273 30.04 21.21 -4.25
CA LEU A 273 30.00 20.97 -5.71
C LEU A 273 29.70 19.51 -6.11
N GLU A 274 30.06 18.55 -5.27
CA GLU A 274 29.85 17.11 -5.49
C GLU A 274 28.55 16.60 -4.82
N LEU A 275 27.77 17.47 -4.18
CA LEU A 275 26.57 17.07 -3.44
C LEU A 275 25.45 16.70 -4.40
N GLU A 276 25.01 15.45 -4.34
CA GLU A 276 24.01 14.87 -5.23
C GLU A 276 22.62 14.83 -4.59
N THR A 277 22.55 14.59 -3.27
CA THR A 277 21.29 14.39 -2.53
C THR A 277 21.24 15.16 -1.22
N ILE A 278 20.12 15.85 -0.98
CA ILE A 278 19.76 16.46 0.29
C ILE A 278 18.37 15.95 0.71
N THR A 279 18.25 15.40 1.92
CA THR A 279 16.94 15.09 2.54
C THR A 279 16.75 15.89 3.83
N LEU A 280 15.64 16.62 3.91
CA LEU A 280 15.29 17.54 4.99
C LEU A 280 13.84 17.34 5.46
N ASP A 281 13.27 16.17 5.19
CA ASP A 281 11.86 15.89 5.47
C ASP A 281 11.55 15.96 6.96
N GLY A 282 10.32 16.31 7.36
CA GLY A 282 9.96 16.29 8.79
C GLY A 282 10.77 17.26 9.65
N ASN A 283 11.05 18.46 9.14
CA ASN A 283 11.68 19.57 9.88
C ASN A 283 10.67 20.71 10.08
N GLN A 284 11.14 21.88 10.53
CA GLN A 284 10.31 23.05 10.82
C GLN A 284 10.70 24.25 9.94
N VAL A 285 11.26 23.99 8.76
CA VAL A 285 11.67 25.04 7.82
C VAL A 285 10.44 25.76 7.30
N SER A 286 10.47 27.10 7.29
CA SER A 286 9.30 27.92 6.91
C SER A 286 9.49 28.76 5.64
N LYS A 287 10.73 28.91 5.16
CA LYS A 287 11.07 29.76 4.01
C LYS A 287 12.26 29.19 3.23
N ILE A 288 12.21 29.32 1.91
CA ILE A 288 13.34 29.09 1.00
C ILE A 288 13.70 30.42 0.33
N ASN A 289 14.94 30.89 0.52
CA ASN A 289 15.47 32.11 -0.06
C ASN A 289 16.30 31.84 -1.32
N GLU A 290 16.63 32.89 -2.06
CA GLU A 290 17.57 32.82 -3.19
C GLU A 290 19.01 32.43 -2.80
N THR A 291 19.35 32.50 -1.51
CA THR A 291 20.67 32.17 -0.97
C THR A 291 20.72 30.80 -0.29
N THR A 292 19.58 30.11 -0.15
CA THR A 292 19.49 28.82 0.56
C THR A 292 20.22 27.69 -0.17
N PHE A 293 20.09 27.62 -1.50
CA PHE A 293 20.69 26.57 -2.35
C PHE A 293 21.64 27.15 -3.40
N VAL A 294 22.68 27.87 -2.95
CA VAL A 294 23.64 28.54 -3.83
C VAL A 294 24.74 27.60 -4.29
N ASN A 295 25.01 27.60 -5.60
CA ASN A 295 26.14 26.90 -6.22
C ASN A 295 26.23 25.40 -5.86
N LEU A 296 25.14 24.67 -6.17
CA LEU A 296 25.03 23.22 -5.99
C LEU A 296 24.88 22.49 -7.35
N PRO A 297 25.88 22.57 -8.25
CA PRO A 297 25.74 22.07 -9.62
C PRO A 297 25.58 20.55 -9.73
N GLY A 298 26.02 19.80 -8.71
CA GLY A 298 25.88 18.34 -8.63
C GLY A 298 24.52 17.87 -8.11
N LEU A 299 23.67 18.76 -7.59
CA LEU A 299 22.47 18.35 -6.87
C LEU A 299 21.43 17.80 -7.84
N THR A 300 21.03 16.55 -7.63
CA THR A 300 20.06 15.84 -8.46
C THR A 300 18.75 15.54 -7.73
N SER A 301 18.78 15.46 -6.41
CA SER A 301 17.62 15.15 -5.57
C SER A 301 17.54 16.05 -4.33
N LEU A 302 16.41 16.72 -4.17
CA LEU A 302 16.09 17.56 -3.01
C LEU A 302 14.71 17.19 -2.46
N SER A 303 14.69 16.73 -1.20
CA SER A 303 13.46 16.41 -0.48
C SER A 303 13.31 17.29 0.76
N MET A 304 12.19 17.97 0.88
CA MET A 304 11.82 18.84 2.01
C MET A 304 10.36 18.64 2.41
N ASN A 305 9.90 17.39 2.37
CA ASN A 305 8.52 17.01 2.68
C ASN A 305 8.19 17.27 4.16
N TYR A 306 6.92 17.40 4.52
CA TYR A 306 6.50 17.52 5.92
C TYR A 306 7.24 18.63 6.69
N ASN A 307 7.38 19.80 6.08
CA ASN A 307 7.92 21.00 6.69
C ASN A 307 6.81 22.06 6.85
N ASN A 308 7.18 23.28 7.27
CA ASN A 308 6.24 24.39 7.42
C ASN A 308 6.45 25.48 6.34
N ILE A 309 6.93 25.09 5.14
CA ILE A 309 7.36 26.05 4.12
C ILE A 309 6.15 26.82 3.61
N LYS A 310 6.15 28.14 3.82
CA LYS A 310 5.10 29.06 3.38
C LYS A 310 5.51 29.88 2.18
N GLU A 311 6.75 30.33 2.19
CA GLU A 311 7.30 31.27 1.23
C GLU A 311 8.47 30.62 0.49
N VAL A 312 8.32 30.46 -0.82
CA VAL A 312 9.40 30.13 -1.75
C VAL A 312 9.66 31.39 -2.56
N VAL A 313 10.75 32.10 -2.27
CA VAL A 313 11.06 33.38 -2.93
C VAL A 313 11.34 33.15 -4.41
N ASP A 314 11.01 34.14 -5.25
CA ASP A 314 11.41 34.14 -6.66
C ASP A 314 12.92 33.85 -6.81
N HIS A 315 13.27 32.96 -7.74
CA HIS A 315 14.65 32.52 -7.97
C HIS A 315 15.29 31.70 -6.83
N ALA A 316 14.51 31.15 -5.90
CA ALA A 316 14.99 30.22 -4.86
C ALA A 316 15.81 29.03 -5.41
N PHE A 317 15.51 28.59 -6.63
CA PHE A 317 16.15 27.43 -7.27
C PHE A 317 17.04 27.79 -8.48
N LYS A 318 17.47 29.05 -8.60
CA LYS A 318 18.16 29.57 -9.80
C LYS A 318 19.44 28.84 -10.20
N ASP A 319 20.14 28.22 -9.25
CA ASP A 319 21.41 27.52 -9.47
C ASP A 319 21.25 25.98 -9.55
N LEU A 320 20.01 25.46 -9.56
CA LEU A 320 19.69 24.03 -9.49
C LEU A 320 19.37 23.42 -10.86
N ASP A 321 20.10 23.82 -11.90
CA ASP A 321 19.88 23.36 -13.29
C ASP A 321 19.99 21.83 -13.45
N GLY A 322 20.78 21.17 -12.58
CA GLY A 322 20.96 19.71 -12.57
C GLY A 322 19.91 18.92 -11.79
N LEU A 323 18.98 19.60 -11.09
CA LEU A 323 18.02 18.94 -10.22
C LEU A 323 17.02 18.12 -11.04
N LEU A 324 16.89 16.83 -10.70
CA LEU A 324 16.00 15.89 -11.37
C LEU A 324 14.72 15.67 -10.58
N THR A 325 14.81 15.65 -9.25
CA THR A 325 13.68 15.40 -8.34
C THR A 325 13.60 16.50 -7.29
N LEU A 326 12.41 17.11 -7.17
CA LEU A 326 12.06 18.06 -6.13
C LEU A 326 10.79 17.58 -5.42
N SER A 327 10.91 17.30 -4.12
CA SER A 327 9.78 16.90 -3.27
C SER A 327 9.53 17.97 -2.20
N LEU A 328 8.32 18.53 -2.22
CA LEU A 328 7.85 19.58 -1.32
C LEU A 328 6.44 19.26 -0.79
N GLU A 329 6.08 17.98 -0.70
CA GLU A 329 4.75 17.57 -0.26
C GLU A 329 4.50 17.93 1.22
N ASN A 330 3.24 18.02 1.62
CA ASN A 330 2.85 18.26 3.02
C ASN A 330 3.55 19.50 3.61
N ASN A 331 3.40 20.64 2.95
CA ASN A 331 3.91 21.95 3.37
C ASN A 331 2.77 23.01 3.36
N GLU A 332 3.11 24.29 3.51
CA GLU A 332 2.16 25.41 3.51
C GLU A 332 2.34 26.34 2.30
N ILE A 333 2.87 25.83 1.18
CA ILE A 333 3.26 26.65 0.01
C ILE A 333 2.02 27.18 -0.71
N GLU A 334 1.94 28.50 -0.91
CA GLU A 334 0.82 29.13 -1.64
C GLU A 334 1.10 29.35 -3.14
N GLU A 335 2.37 29.53 -3.50
CA GLU A 335 2.84 29.74 -4.87
C GLU A 335 4.27 29.23 -5.05
N ILE A 336 4.62 28.79 -6.25
CA ILE A 336 5.96 28.30 -6.58
C ILE A 336 6.34 28.67 -8.02
N ASN A 337 7.60 29.08 -8.19
CA ASN A 337 8.18 29.48 -9.47
C ASN A 337 9.34 28.52 -9.84
N LEU A 338 9.28 27.93 -11.04
CA LEU A 338 10.21 26.87 -11.46
C LEU A 338 11.45 27.37 -12.24
N VAL A 339 11.77 28.67 -12.19
CA VAL A 339 13.00 29.20 -12.81
C VAL A 339 14.24 28.57 -12.16
N GLY A 340 15.14 28.05 -13.01
CA GLY A 340 16.37 27.35 -12.59
C GLY A 340 16.25 25.82 -12.54
N LEU A 341 15.05 25.26 -12.75
CA LEU A 341 14.79 23.81 -12.67
C LEU A 341 14.74 23.16 -14.07
N SER A 342 15.75 23.42 -14.89
CA SER A 342 15.76 23.08 -16.32
C SER A 342 15.82 21.58 -16.63
N SER A 343 16.40 20.77 -15.73
CA SER A 343 16.49 19.31 -15.86
C SER A 343 15.41 18.54 -15.08
N LEU A 344 14.49 19.24 -14.42
CA LEU A 344 13.55 18.62 -13.49
C LEU A 344 12.65 17.60 -14.19
N MET A 345 12.65 16.37 -13.68
CA MET A 345 11.86 15.25 -14.18
C MET A 345 10.67 14.94 -13.28
N THR A 346 10.80 15.18 -11.98
CA THR A 346 9.79 14.80 -10.99
C THR A 346 9.56 15.93 -9.99
N LEU A 347 8.30 16.36 -9.87
CA LEU A 347 7.87 17.42 -8.97
C LEU A 347 6.69 16.94 -8.13
N TYR A 348 6.89 16.83 -6.81
CA TYR A 348 5.85 16.53 -5.83
C TYR A 348 5.49 17.78 -5.02
N LEU A 349 4.24 18.23 -5.15
CA LEU A 349 3.68 19.39 -4.45
C LEU A 349 2.35 19.06 -3.75
N GLU A 350 2.04 17.78 -3.62
CA GLU A 350 0.81 17.31 -2.98
C GLU A 350 0.65 17.79 -1.53
N SER A 351 -0.60 17.97 -1.11
CA SER A 351 -0.94 18.44 0.24
C SER A 351 -0.27 19.77 0.64
N ASN A 352 -0.38 20.79 -0.22
CA ASN A 352 0.09 22.15 0.03
C ASN A 352 -1.08 23.15 0.16
N LYS A 353 -0.81 24.46 -0.01
CA LYS A 353 -1.81 25.54 -0.03
C LYS A 353 -1.82 26.29 -1.36
N LEU A 354 -1.42 25.62 -2.46
CA LEU A 354 -1.27 26.25 -3.76
C LEU A 354 -2.59 26.87 -4.21
N LYS A 355 -2.57 28.18 -4.52
CA LYS A 355 -3.74 28.92 -5.04
C LYS A 355 -3.79 28.90 -6.57
N TYR A 356 -2.63 28.71 -7.21
CA TYR A 356 -2.38 28.76 -8.64
C TYR A 356 -1.58 27.52 -9.08
N PHE A 357 -1.62 27.20 -10.37
CA PHE A 357 -0.69 26.21 -10.93
C PHE A 357 0.76 26.75 -10.86
N PRO A 358 1.79 25.87 -10.79
CA PRO A 358 3.18 26.31 -10.74
C PRO A 358 3.52 27.29 -11.86
N ALA A 359 4.12 28.43 -11.51
CA ALA A 359 4.50 29.43 -12.50
C ALA A 359 5.69 28.95 -13.34
N ASN A 360 5.80 29.46 -14.57
CA ASN A 360 6.97 29.25 -15.42
C ASN A 360 7.23 27.77 -15.80
N LEU A 361 6.18 26.97 -15.99
CA LEU A 361 6.26 25.55 -16.46
C LEU A 361 7.15 25.35 -17.69
N LEU A 362 7.28 26.36 -18.57
CA LEU A 362 8.16 26.30 -19.74
C LEU A 362 9.63 26.07 -19.41
N TYR A 363 10.09 26.48 -18.23
CA TYR A 363 11.47 26.27 -17.79
C TYR A 363 11.71 24.85 -17.30
N ALA A 364 10.67 24.13 -16.86
CA ALA A 364 10.75 22.76 -16.37
C ALA A 364 10.15 21.77 -17.39
N SER A 365 10.49 21.94 -18.67
CA SER A 365 9.91 21.16 -19.77
C SER A 365 10.27 19.66 -19.78
N GLN A 366 11.22 19.23 -18.94
CA GLN A 366 11.62 17.82 -18.79
C GLN A 366 10.74 17.02 -17.83
N ILE A 367 9.77 17.67 -17.16
CA ILE A 367 8.90 17.02 -16.18
C ILE A 367 8.17 15.84 -16.83
N GLN A 368 8.33 14.68 -16.21
CA GLN A 368 7.64 13.43 -16.52
C GLN A 368 6.55 13.14 -15.48
N THR A 369 6.76 13.58 -14.24
CA THR A 369 5.83 13.36 -13.13
C THR A 369 5.53 14.68 -12.43
N LEU A 370 4.25 15.05 -12.41
CA LEU A 370 3.74 16.23 -11.71
C LEU A 370 2.62 15.82 -10.76
N SER A 371 2.85 15.98 -9.46
CA SER A 371 1.84 15.78 -8.43
C SER A 371 1.41 17.10 -7.81
N LEU A 372 0.12 17.42 -7.91
CA LEU A 372 -0.50 18.62 -7.35
C LEU A 372 -1.66 18.28 -6.40
N GLU A 373 -1.83 17.01 -6.02
CA GLU A 373 -2.99 16.53 -5.28
C GLU A 373 -3.23 17.30 -3.98
N ASP A 374 -4.47 17.31 -3.51
CA ASP A 374 -4.84 17.91 -2.22
C ASP A 374 -4.44 19.40 -2.09
N ASN A 375 -4.51 20.16 -3.19
CA ASN A 375 -4.25 21.59 -3.20
C ASN A 375 -5.50 22.44 -3.45
N PRO A 376 -5.63 23.59 -2.76
CA PRO A 376 -6.75 24.51 -2.93
C PRO A 376 -6.62 25.42 -4.16
N ILE A 377 -6.17 24.89 -5.31
CA ILE A 377 -5.97 25.67 -6.54
C ILE A 377 -7.32 26.21 -6.99
N GLN A 378 -7.44 27.54 -7.11
CA GLN A 378 -8.65 28.23 -7.54
C GLN A 378 -8.59 28.63 -9.02
N GLU A 379 -7.38 28.73 -9.56
CA GLU A 379 -7.15 28.95 -10.98
C GLU A 379 -7.85 27.87 -11.83
N PRO A 380 -8.73 28.24 -12.78
CA PRO A 380 -9.38 27.28 -13.65
C PRO A 380 -8.37 26.47 -14.47
N LEU A 381 -8.62 25.18 -14.66
CA LEU A 381 -7.82 24.36 -15.56
C LEU A 381 -8.15 24.69 -17.02
N GLU A 382 -7.32 25.52 -17.65
CA GLU A 382 -7.53 26.03 -19.01
C GLU A 382 -7.10 25.05 -20.12
N ASN A 383 -7.40 25.40 -21.37
CA ASN A 383 -6.96 24.65 -22.55
C ASN A 383 -5.43 24.59 -22.63
N GLY A 384 -4.85 23.39 -22.67
CA GLY A 384 -3.41 23.24 -22.84
C GLY A 384 -2.59 23.80 -21.67
N GLN A 385 -3.13 23.78 -20.44
CA GLN A 385 -2.42 24.20 -19.22
C GLN A 385 -1.02 23.56 -19.12
N PHE A 386 -0.89 22.31 -19.57
CA PHE A 386 0.35 21.54 -19.53
C PHE A 386 1.08 21.43 -20.89
N LEU A 387 0.74 22.27 -21.87
CA LEU A 387 1.31 22.21 -23.22
C LEU A 387 2.85 22.33 -23.26
N ALA A 388 3.43 23.00 -22.27
CA ALA A 388 4.88 23.12 -22.13
C ALA A 388 5.57 21.82 -21.66
N LEU A 389 4.82 20.89 -21.05
CA LEU A 389 5.32 19.67 -20.44
C LEU A 389 5.17 18.48 -21.38
N PHE A 390 5.81 18.53 -22.55
CA PHE A 390 5.68 17.52 -23.60
C PHE A 390 6.18 16.12 -23.22
N ARG A 391 6.92 15.99 -22.10
CA ARG A 391 7.37 14.70 -21.53
C ARG A 391 6.48 14.19 -20.39
N LEU A 392 5.44 14.94 -20.03
CA LEU A 392 4.58 14.59 -18.91
C LEU A 392 3.91 13.24 -19.17
N SER A 393 4.20 12.30 -18.28
CA SER A 393 3.73 10.91 -18.34
C SER A 393 2.79 10.59 -17.19
N ARG A 394 3.00 11.18 -16.01
CA ARG A 394 2.18 10.95 -14.81
C ARG A 394 1.70 12.27 -14.26
N LEU A 395 0.38 12.45 -14.21
CA LEU A 395 -0.27 13.68 -13.75
C LEU A 395 -1.26 13.35 -12.63
N TYR A 396 -0.99 13.91 -11.45
CA TYR A 396 -1.81 13.71 -10.27
C TYR A 396 -2.57 14.99 -9.90
N LEU A 397 -3.89 14.95 -10.07
CA LEU A 397 -4.82 16.07 -9.88
C LEU A 397 -6.02 15.66 -9.01
N SER A 398 -5.82 14.77 -8.04
CA SER A 398 -6.88 14.40 -7.10
C SER A 398 -7.17 15.52 -6.09
N ASN A 399 -8.45 15.69 -5.72
CA ASN A 399 -8.91 16.66 -4.72
C ASN A 399 -8.44 18.12 -4.96
N ILE A 400 -8.66 18.63 -6.18
CA ILE A 400 -8.34 20.00 -6.57
C ILE A 400 -9.58 20.90 -6.50
N THR A 401 -9.44 22.07 -5.85
CA THR A 401 -10.57 22.97 -5.60
C THR A 401 -11.22 23.50 -6.88
N CYS A 402 -10.47 23.91 -7.90
CA CYS A 402 -11.05 24.43 -9.14
C CYS A 402 -11.86 23.37 -9.89
N LEU A 403 -11.43 22.10 -9.86
CA LEU A 403 -12.15 20.99 -10.46
C LEU A 403 -13.46 20.69 -9.72
N LYS A 404 -13.43 20.77 -8.38
CA LYS A 404 -14.61 20.63 -7.53
C LYS A 404 -15.64 21.74 -7.73
N LEU A 405 -15.18 22.97 -7.91
CA LEU A 405 -16.05 24.11 -8.21
C LEU A 405 -16.64 24.04 -9.62
N ALA A 406 -15.86 23.59 -10.60
CA ALA A 406 -16.31 23.43 -11.98
C ALA A 406 -17.29 22.27 -12.14
N GLY A 407 -17.13 21.19 -11.37
CA GLY A 407 -17.93 19.97 -11.47
C GLY A 407 -17.72 19.19 -12.78
N THR A 408 -16.76 19.61 -13.61
CA THR A 408 -16.39 19.00 -14.88
C THR A 408 -14.97 19.44 -15.27
N LEU A 409 -14.46 18.90 -16.39
CA LEU A 409 -13.17 19.28 -16.97
C LEU A 409 -13.34 20.16 -18.19
N ASN A 410 -12.33 20.98 -18.49
CA ASN A 410 -12.22 21.59 -19.80
C ASN A 410 -11.91 20.51 -20.86
N PRO A 411 -12.63 20.45 -22.00
CA PRO A 411 -12.47 19.40 -23.03
C PRO A 411 -11.06 19.23 -23.62
N LYS A 412 -10.16 20.21 -23.48
CA LYS A 412 -8.78 20.15 -23.96
C LYS A 412 -7.74 20.37 -22.85
N ALA A 413 -8.13 20.19 -21.59
CA ALA A 413 -7.24 20.36 -20.43
C ALA A 413 -5.98 19.48 -20.51
N LEU A 414 -6.11 18.26 -21.06
CA LEU A 414 -5.03 17.27 -21.12
C LEU A 414 -4.23 17.30 -22.45
N CYS A 415 -4.62 18.15 -23.40
CA CYS A 415 -3.91 18.23 -24.69
C CYS A 415 -2.52 18.88 -24.52
N GLY A 416 -1.52 18.37 -25.26
CA GLY A 416 -0.13 18.84 -25.22
C GLY A 416 0.82 17.95 -24.41
N SER A 417 0.27 17.00 -23.65
CA SER A 417 1.02 15.98 -22.92
C SER A 417 1.02 14.66 -23.69
N ASP A 418 1.73 14.61 -24.82
CA ASP A 418 1.68 13.49 -25.78
C ASP A 418 2.19 12.15 -25.20
N ALA A 419 2.94 12.20 -24.09
CA ALA A 419 3.46 11.05 -23.37
C ALA A 419 2.59 10.62 -22.16
N LEU A 420 1.42 11.24 -21.97
CA LEU A 420 0.60 11.06 -20.77
C LEU A 420 0.04 9.64 -20.66
N ASP A 421 0.50 8.90 -19.67
CA ASP A 421 0.22 7.49 -19.46
C ASP A 421 -0.72 7.26 -18.26
N GLU A 422 -0.50 8.01 -17.18
CA GLU A 422 -1.24 7.88 -15.92
C GLU A 422 -1.86 9.21 -15.49
N VAL A 423 -3.17 9.18 -15.23
CA VAL A 423 -3.95 10.37 -14.87
C VAL A 423 -4.80 10.09 -13.63
N TRP A 424 -4.61 10.90 -12.58
CA TRP A 424 -5.42 10.84 -11.36
C TRP A 424 -6.33 12.06 -11.25
N LEU A 425 -7.64 11.80 -11.21
CA LEU A 425 -8.71 12.79 -11.17
C LEU A 425 -9.72 12.49 -10.05
N SER A 426 -9.29 11.75 -9.05
CA SER A 426 -10.13 11.25 -7.96
C SER A 426 -10.53 12.36 -6.99
N TYR A 427 -11.62 12.19 -6.25
CA TYR A 427 -12.04 13.14 -5.20
C TYR A 427 -12.31 14.59 -5.68
N ASN A 428 -12.54 14.81 -6.98
CA ASN A 428 -12.77 16.12 -7.56
C ASN A 428 -14.25 16.53 -7.63
N GLY A 429 -15.18 15.72 -7.13
CA GLY A 429 -16.62 16.02 -7.19
C GLY A 429 -17.17 16.19 -8.62
N LEU A 430 -16.49 15.63 -9.64
CA LEU A 430 -16.88 15.74 -11.04
C LEU A 430 -18.24 15.09 -11.24
N SER A 431 -19.21 15.83 -11.78
CA SER A 431 -20.56 15.32 -12.06
C SER A 431 -20.72 14.86 -13.50
N THR A 432 -19.91 15.41 -14.43
CA THR A 432 -19.87 15.02 -15.83
C THR A 432 -18.45 15.11 -16.39
N LEU A 433 -18.19 14.41 -17.49
CA LEU A 433 -16.96 14.51 -18.27
C LEU A 433 -17.30 14.91 -19.71
N PRO A 434 -16.55 15.84 -20.35
CA PRO A 434 -16.72 16.14 -21.77
C PRO A 434 -16.39 14.92 -22.63
N SER A 435 -17.17 14.68 -23.69
CA SER A 435 -16.97 13.52 -24.58
C SER A 435 -15.63 13.51 -25.33
N THR A 436 -14.95 14.65 -25.43
CA THR A 436 -13.69 14.81 -26.17
C THR A 436 -12.45 14.92 -25.28
N ILE A 437 -12.58 14.77 -23.95
CA ILE A 437 -11.50 15.06 -22.99
C ILE A 437 -10.22 14.23 -23.24
N PHE A 438 -10.37 13.02 -23.77
CA PHE A 438 -9.29 12.07 -24.00
C PHE A 438 -8.82 11.97 -25.47
N GLU A 439 -9.35 12.80 -26.39
CA GLU A 439 -9.00 12.73 -27.82
C GLU A 439 -7.51 12.98 -28.09
N CYS A 440 -6.88 13.83 -27.28
CA CYS A 440 -5.47 14.19 -27.40
C CYS A 440 -4.51 13.24 -26.66
N THR A 441 -5.02 12.30 -25.87
CA THR A 441 -4.20 11.48 -24.95
C THR A 441 -4.47 9.98 -25.16
N PRO A 442 -4.28 9.44 -26.39
CA PRO A 442 -4.65 8.05 -26.71
C PRO A 442 -3.77 7.01 -26.03
N VAL A 443 -2.62 7.43 -25.50
CA VAL A 443 -1.61 6.56 -24.86
C VAL A 443 -1.85 6.34 -23.36
N VAL A 444 -2.87 6.98 -22.76
CA VAL A 444 -3.21 6.78 -21.34
C VAL A 444 -3.54 5.32 -21.09
N SER A 445 -2.74 4.65 -20.24
CA SER A 445 -2.96 3.28 -19.83
C SER A 445 -3.66 3.14 -18.48
N THR A 446 -3.64 4.20 -17.65
CA THR A 446 -4.16 4.19 -16.28
C THR A 446 -4.96 5.45 -15.98
N LEU A 447 -6.23 5.28 -15.63
CA LEU A 447 -7.15 6.39 -15.36
C LEU A 447 -7.92 6.18 -14.05
N TRP A 448 -7.76 7.12 -13.13
CA TRP A 448 -8.41 7.12 -11.81
C TRP A 448 -9.47 8.22 -11.75
N LEU A 449 -10.74 7.81 -11.61
CA LEU A 449 -11.92 8.69 -11.54
C LEU A 449 -12.78 8.40 -10.30
N GLN A 450 -12.25 7.67 -9.32
CA GLN A 450 -12.98 7.28 -8.13
C GLN A 450 -13.37 8.44 -7.23
N ASN A 451 -14.40 8.24 -6.41
CA ASN A 451 -14.88 9.22 -5.43
C ASN A 451 -15.24 10.57 -6.08
N ASN A 452 -15.87 10.52 -7.25
CA ASN A 452 -16.47 11.67 -7.92
C ASN A 452 -18.00 11.62 -7.81
N ASN A 453 -18.68 12.50 -8.53
CA ASN A 453 -20.14 12.63 -8.53
C ASN A 453 -20.76 12.20 -9.88
N LEU A 454 -20.08 11.36 -10.66
CA LEU A 454 -20.48 11.04 -12.03
C LEU A 454 -21.80 10.27 -12.02
N THR A 455 -22.84 10.82 -12.65
CA THR A 455 -24.16 10.18 -12.74
C THR A 455 -24.38 9.45 -14.06
N GLU A 456 -23.75 9.92 -15.12
CA GLU A 456 -23.81 9.34 -16.46
C GLU A 456 -22.50 9.53 -17.20
N LEU A 457 -22.23 8.65 -18.17
CA LEU A 457 -21.08 8.72 -19.06
C LEU A 457 -21.56 8.79 -20.51
N SER A 458 -21.00 9.73 -21.28
CA SER A 458 -21.30 9.86 -22.70
C SER A 458 -20.90 8.58 -23.46
N PRO A 459 -21.70 8.11 -24.44
CA PRO A 459 -21.32 6.96 -25.25
C PRO A 459 -19.94 7.16 -25.89
N ARG A 460 -19.10 6.12 -25.90
CA ARG A 460 -17.74 6.13 -26.48
C ARG A 460 -16.76 7.14 -25.85
N LEU A 461 -17.03 7.64 -24.64
CA LEU A 461 -16.13 8.56 -23.92
C LEU A 461 -14.66 8.07 -23.88
N PHE A 462 -14.45 6.76 -23.74
CA PHE A 462 -13.11 6.16 -23.65
C PHE A 462 -12.59 5.56 -24.96
N HIS A 463 -13.33 5.65 -26.08
CA HIS A 463 -13.03 4.91 -27.31
C HIS A 463 -11.63 5.19 -27.90
N GLY A 464 -11.06 6.38 -27.65
CA GLY A 464 -9.71 6.74 -28.10
C GLY A 464 -8.57 6.19 -27.25
N LEU A 465 -8.85 5.66 -26.05
CA LEU A 465 -7.85 5.19 -25.10
C LEU A 465 -7.43 3.74 -25.37
N THR A 466 -6.83 3.49 -26.52
CA THR A 466 -6.50 2.12 -26.98
C THR A 466 -5.47 1.42 -26.11
N GLU A 467 -4.70 2.17 -25.32
CA GLU A 467 -3.70 1.65 -24.39
C GLU A 467 -4.26 1.41 -22.97
N LEU A 468 -5.52 1.75 -22.69
CA LEU A 468 -6.10 1.68 -21.35
C LEU A 468 -6.09 0.25 -20.81
N THR A 469 -5.44 0.06 -19.66
CA THR A 469 -5.37 -1.21 -18.92
C THR A 469 -6.08 -1.15 -17.59
N TRP A 470 -6.13 0.03 -16.97
CA TRP A 470 -6.76 0.26 -15.66
C TRP A 470 -7.72 1.45 -15.74
N LEU A 471 -8.96 1.21 -15.32
CA LEU A 471 -9.99 2.24 -15.20
C LEU A 471 -10.70 2.09 -13.86
N ASP A 472 -10.56 3.09 -12.99
CA ASP A 472 -11.27 3.14 -11.71
C ASP A 472 -12.41 4.17 -11.79
N LEU A 473 -13.65 3.69 -11.73
CA LEU A 473 -14.89 4.46 -11.67
C LEU A 473 -15.63 4.24 -10.33
N SER A 474 -14.95 3.71 -9.32
CA SER A 474 -15.55 3.37 -8.04
C SER A 474 -16.04 4.61 -7.26
N TYR A 475 -17.00 4.42 -6.36
CA TYR A 475 -17.57 5.48 -5.52
C TYR A 475 -18.03 6.71 -6.31
N ASN A 476 -18.72 6.47 -7.43
CA ASN A 476 -19.44 7.48 -8.21
C ASN A 476 -20.96 7.32 -8.02
N ARG A 477 -21.79 7.92 -8.88
CA ARG A 477 -23.25 7.85 -8.81
C ARG A 477 -23.86 7.24 -10.07
N LEU A 478 -23.12 6.38 -10.77
CA LEU A 478 -23.58 5.76 -12.01
C LEU A 478 -24.71 4.78 -11.71
N SER A 479 -25.83 4.92 -12.42
CA SER A 479 -27.01 4.04 -12.26
C SER A 479 -27.24 3.11 -13.46
N ARG A 480 -26.57 3.38 -14.58
CA ARG A 480 -26.59 2.58 -15.81
C ARG A 480 -25.31 2.79 -16.61
N LEU A 481 -24.99 1.83 -17.48
CA LEU A 481 -23.90 1.98 -18.45
C LEU A 481 -24.46 1.90 -19.87
N ASN A 482 -23.92 2.71 -20.79
CA ASN A 482 -24.18 2.55 -22.21
C ASN A 482 -23.39 1.34 -22.74
N PRO A 483 -23.98 0.45 -23.58
CA PRO A 483 -23.27 -0.72 -24.12
C PRO A 483 -21.99 -0.40 -24.90
N ASP A 484 -21.89 0.80 -25.49
CA ASP A 484 -20.76 1.23 -26.32
C ASP A 484 -19.68 2.00 -25.53
N ILE A 485 -19.83 2.18 -24.22
CA ILE A 485 -18.92 3.04 -23.42
C ILE A 485 -17.46 2.56 -23.43
N PHE A 486 -17.24 1.24 -23.44
CA PHE A 486 -15.92 0.61 -23.42
C PHE A 486 -15.51 -0.02 -24.76
N THR A 487 -16.26 0.28 -25.83
CA THR A 487 -15.93 -0.22 -27.17
C THR A 487 -14.55 0.29 -27.61
N GLY A 488 -13.68 -0.63 -28.05
CA GLY A 488 -12.31 -0.34 -28.49
C GLY A 488 -11.25 -0.47 -27.38
N LEU A 489 -11.64 -0.72 -26.13
CA LEU A 489 -10.72 -0.91 -25.00
C LEU A 489 -10.17 -2.35 -24.93
N ASP A 490 -9.54 -2.81 -26.01
CA ASP A 490 -9.02 -4.17 -26.16
C ASP A 490 -7.87 -4.50 -25.20
N LYS A 491 -7.35 -3.50 -24.48
CA LYS A 491 -6.30 -3.64 -23.47
C LYS A 491 -6.79 -3.53 -22.03
N LEU A 492 -8.07 -3.25 -21.78
CA LEU A 492 -8.58 -3.06 -20.43
C LEU A 492 -8.51 -4.36 -19.61
N ARG A 493 -7.72 -4.35 -18.54
CA ARG A 493 -7.51 -5.50 -17.66
C ARG A 493 -8.22 -5.36 -16.33
N ILE A 494 -8.39 -4.13 -15.85
CA ILE A 494 -8.99 -3.84 -14.55
C ILE A 494 -9.99 -2.72 -14.75
N LEU A 495 -11.22 -3.00 -14.33
CA LEU A 495 -12.33 -2.06 -14.29
C LEU A 495 -12.95 -2.15 -12.91
N ASP A 496 -12.87 -1.06 -12.16
CA ASP A 496 -13.51 -0.95 -10.86
C ASP A 496 -14.78 -0.09 -10.98
N LEU A 497 -15.91 -0.66 -10.57
CA LEU A 497 -17.24 -0.05 -10.56
C LEU A 497 -17.88 -0.11 -9.17
N THR A 498 -17.11 -0.41 -8.14
CA THR A 498 -17.55 -0.52 -6.75
C THR A 498 -18.24 0.75 -6.26
N GLY A 499 -19.25 0.63 -5.40
CA GLY A 499 -19.84 1.79 -4.73
C GLY A 499 -20.55 2.77 -5.67
N ASN A 500 -21.14 2.30 -6.78
CA ASN A 500 -22.00 3.09 -7.65
C ASN A 500 -23.49 2.90 -7.27
N ASN A 501 -24.40 3.40 -8.11
CA ASN A 501 -25.85 3.37 -7.86
C ASN A 501 -26.57 2.35 -8.75
N PHE A 502 -25.91 1.24 -9.10
CA PHE A 502 -26.49 0.19 -9.94
C PHE A 502 -27.48 -0.66 -9.14
N THR A 503 -28.78 -0.55 -9.43
CA THR A 503 -29.82 -1.37 -8.76
C THR A 503 -30.22 -2.62 -9.54
N ASN A 504 -29.96 -2.64 -10.84
CA ASN A 504 -30.36 -3.71 -11.74
C ASN A 504 -29.19 -4.15 -12.64
N MET A 505 -28.73 -5.39 -12.44
CA MET A 505 -27.61 -5.98 -13.19
C MET A 505 -27.84 -6.01 -14.71
N ALA A 506 -29.09 -6.08 -15.18
CA ALA A 506 -29.40 -6.07 -16.61
C ALA A 506 -28.99 -4.76 -17.32
N HIS A 507 -28.79 -3.68 -16.57
CA HIS A 507 -28.31 -2.38 -17.08
C HIS A 507 -26.78 -2.26 -17.11
N VAL A 508 -26.06 -3.25 -16.61
CA VAL A 508 -24.59 -3.24 -16.45
C VAL A 508 -23.96 -4.42 -17.20
N ALA A 509 -24.50 -5.62 -17.04
CA ALA A 509 -23.98 -6.86 -17.61
C ALA A 509 -23.74 -6.82 -19.13
N PRO A 510 -24.62 -6.23 -19.98
CA PRO A 510 -24.36 -6.13 -21.42
C PRO A 510 -23.05 -5.42 -21.76
N THR A 511 -22.74 -4.37 -21.00
CA THR A 511 -21.54 -3.55 -21.18
C THR A 511 -20.29 -4.27 -20.69
N LEU A 512 -20.39 -5.06 -19.61
CA LEU A 512 -19.25 -5.84 -19.13
C LEU A 512 -18.96 -7.05 -20.02
N ALA A 513 -19.98 -7.66 -20.59
CA ALA A 513 -19.84 -8.80 -21.50
C ALA A 513 -19.14 -8.44 -22.83
N SER A 514 -19.15 -7.16 -23.23
CA SER A 514 -18.48 -6.71 -24.44
C SER A 514 -16.96 -6.62 -24.28
N LEU A 515 -16.44 -6.66 -23.04
CA LEU A 515 -15.00 -6.58 -22.76
C LEU A 515 -14.33 -7.94 -23.03
N PRO A 516 -13.38 -8.01 -24.00
CA PRO A 516 -12.88 -9.30 -24.50
C PRO A 516 -11.87 -10.00 -23.58
N ILE A 517 -11.43 -9.35 -22.51
CA ILE A 517 -10.25 -9.76 -21.72
C ILE A 517 -10.39 -9.54 -20.21
N LEU A 518 -11.50 -8.97 -19.75
CA LEU A 518 -11.71 -8.66 -18.34
C LEU A 518 -12.11 -9.93 -17.58
N ALA A 519 -11.20 -10.43 -16.74
CA ALA A 519 -11.37 -11.70 -16.03
C ALA A 519 -12.04 -11.54 -14.66
N SER A 520 -11.96 -10.34 -14.07
CA SER A 520 -12.52 -10.02 -12.75
C SER A 520 -13.27 -8.70 -12.86
N HIS A 521 -14.49 -8.65 -12.32
CA HIS A 521 -15.33 -7.46 -12.31
C HIS A 521 -15.57 -7.07 -10.86
N ASN A 522 -15.13 -5.87 -10.47
CA ASN A 522 -15.39 -5.34 -9.15
C ASN A 522 -16.68 -4.51 -9.17
N LEU A 523 -17.75 -5.05 -8.59
CA LEU A 523 -19.07 -4.43 -8.54
C LEU A 523 -19.61 -4.38 -7.11
N ASP A 524 -18.76 -4.57 -6.10
CA ASP A 524 -19.21 -4.57 -4.70
C ASP A 524 -19.79 -3.20 -4.28
N LYS A 525 -20.58 -3.17 -3.22
CA LYS A 525 -21.21 -1.97 -2.65
C LYS A 525 -22.10 -1.21 -3.63
N ASN A 526 -22.61 -1.90 -4.65
CA ASN A 526 -23.69 -1.40 -5.49
C ASN A 526 -25.04 -1.86 -4.94
N PRO A 527 -26.11 -1.05 -5.04
CA PRO A 527 -27.42 -1.36 -4.47
C PRO A 527 -28.21 -2.37 -5.33
N PHE A 528 -27.58 -3.45 -5.81
CA PHE A 528 -28.26 -4.50 -6.57
C PHE A 528 -29.34 -5.16 -5.72
N VAL A 529 -30.59 -5.15 -6.18
CA VAL A 529 -31.71 -5.67 -5.39
C VAL A 529 -32.02 -7.14 -5.69
N TYR A 530 -31.84 -7.55 -6.95
CA TYR A 530 -32.33 -8.83 -7.46
C TYR A 530 -31.38 -9.44 -8.50
N LEU A 531 -31.12 -10.74 -8.35
CA LEU A 531 -30.40 -11.56 -9.31
C LEU A 531 -31.27 -12.74 -9.78
N GLY A 532 -31.51 -12.83 -11.09
CA GLY A 532 -32.31 -13.89 -11.70
C GLY A 532 -31.89 -14.20 -13.14
N PRO A 533 -32.62 -15.08 -13.85
CA PRO A 533 -32.28 -15.47 -15.23
C PRO A 533 -32.14 -14.31 -16.23
N GLY A 534 -32.79 -13.17 -15.98
CA GLY A 534 -32.70 -11.97 -16.81
C GLY A 534 -31.60 -10.96 -16.40
N SER A 535 -30.91 -11.18 -15.29
CA SER A 535 -29.89 -10.25 -14.77
C SER A 535 -28.64 -10.21 -15.65
N PHE A 536 -28.34 -11.32 -16.34
CA PHE A 536 -27.23 -11.44 -17.29
C PHE A 536 -27.77 -11.85 -18.67
N PRO A 537 -28.33 -10.90 -19.44
CA PRO A 537 -29.02 -11.19 -20.69
C PRO A 537 -28.07 -11.63 -21.84
N VAL A 538 -26.76 -11.53 -21.62
CA VAL A 538 -25.72 -11.92 -22.56
C VAL A 538 -24.65 -12.78 -21.88
N PRO A 539 -23.97 -13.70 -22.61
CA PRO A 539 -22.93 -14.54 -22.03
C PRO A 539 -21.69 -13.76 -21.55
N MET A 540 -21.31 -13.94 -20.30
CA MET A 540 -20.12 -13.37 -19.64
C MET A 540 -18.89 -14.28 -19.84
N LYS A 541 -18.52 -14.55 -21.10
CA LYS A 541 -17.54 -15.59 -21.48
C LYS A 541 -16.15 -15.43 -20.87
N HIS A 542 -15.76 -14.19 -20.56
CA HIS A 542 -14.43 -13.85 -20.05
C HIS A 542 -14.36 -13.76 -18.52
N ALA A 543 -15.51 -13.73 -17.84
CA ALA A 543 -15.55 -13.61 -16.38
C ALA A 543 -15.07 -14.92 -15.71
N THR A 544 -14.04 -14.79 -14.86
CA THR A 544 -13.49 -15.87 -14.02
C THR A 544 -13.78 -15.66 -12.54
N ALA A 545 -14.02 -14.40 -12.14
CA ALA A 545 -14.52 -14.02 -10.83
C ALA A 545 -15.63 -12.96 -10.99
N LEU A 546 -16.66 -13.07 -10.14
CA LEU A 546 -17.75 -12.12 -10.05
C LEU A 546 -17.96 -11.76 -8.58
N ASP A 547 -17.77 -10.48 -8.25
CA ASP A 547 -18.08 -9.91 -6.95
C ASP A 547 -19.25 -8.93 -7.07
N VAL A 548 -20.37 -9.27 -6.43
CA VAL A 548 -21.61 -8.45 -6.39
C VAL A 548 -22.04 -8.19 -4.95
N SER A 549 -21.07 -8.19 -4.04
CA SER A 549 -21.25 -8.02 -2.60
C SER A 549 -21.72 -6.61 -2.24
N GLY A 550 -22.16 -6.37 -1.00
CA GLY A 550 -22.40 -5.01 -0.51
C GLY A 550 -23.86 -4.59 -0.30
N GLY A 551 -24.63 -5.43 0.38
CA GLY A 551 -25.65 -4.95 1.31
C GLY A 551 -27.10 -4.83 0.84
N HIS A 552 -27.44 -5.18 -0.41
CA HIS A 552 -28.77 -4.82 -0.97
C HIS A 552 -29.47 -5.94 -1.74
N ILE A 553 -28.83 -7.09 -1.95
CA ILE A 553 -29.45 -8.20 -2.69
C ILE A 553 -30.46 -8.91 -1.77
N HIS A 554 -31.75 -8.81 -2.09
CA HIS A 554 -32.81 -9.50 -1.36
C HIS A 554 -33.08 -10.90 -1.92
N VAL A 555 -32.91 -11.07 -3.22
CA VAL A 555 -33.33 -12.29 -3.92
C VAL A 555 -32.29 -12.74 -4.93
N VAL A 556 -31.96 -14.02 -4.87
CA VAL A 556 -31.27 -14.73 -5.94
C VAL A 556 -32.12 -15.91 -6.40
N GLU A 557 -32.43 -16.01 -7.70
CA GLU A 557 -33.24 -17.08 -8.29
C GLU A 557 -32.42 -18.19 -8.94
N GLU A 558 -33.04 -19.36 -9.08
CA GLU A 558 -32.51 -20.45 -9.90
C GLU A 558 -32.30 -19.99 -11.35
N GLY A 559 -31.24 -20.48 -12.00
CA GLY A 559 -30.90 -20.09 -13.36
C GLY A 559 -30.27 -18.70 -13.51
N THR A 560 -29.95 -18.01 -12.40
CA THR A 560 -29.14 -16.77 -12.42
C THR A 560 -27.74 -17.02 -12.98
N PHE A 561 -27.05 -18.03 -12.43
CA PHE A 561 -25.69 -18.39 -12.81
C PHE A 561 -25.71 -19.74 -13.52
N THR A 562 -25.66 -19.72 -14.84
CA THR A 562 -25.66 -20.94 -15.66
C THR A 562 -24.32 -21.12 -16.36
N ALA A 563 -23.99 -22.35 -16.74
CA ALA A 563 -22.82 -22.63 -17.59
C ALA A 563 -22.88 -21.91 -18.95
N ALA A 564 -24.08 -21.61 -19.46
CA ALA A 564 -24.26 -20.86 -20.69
C ALA A 564 -23.87 -19.38 -20.52
N THR A 565 -24.19 -18.79 -19.38
CA THR A 565 -23.84 -17.40 -19.05
C THR A 565 -22.39 -17.29 -18.58
N PHE A 566 -21.92 -18.20 -17.74
CA PHE A 566 -20.65 -18.15 -17.02
C PHE A 566 -19.82 -19.44 -17.19
N PRO A 567 -19.31 -19.71 -18.40
CA PRO A 567 -18.60 -20.97 -18.68
C PRO A 567 -17.26 -21.11 -17.94
N ASN A 568 -16.64 -19.99 -17.53
CA ASN A 568 -15.29 -19.94 -16.97
C ASN A 568 -15.23 -19.45 -15.51
N LEU A 569 -16.38 -19.32 -14.84
CA LEU A 569 -16.44 -18.77 -13.49
C LEU A 569 -15.83 -19.73 -12.47
N THR A 570 -14.88 -19.22 -11.69
CA THR A 570 -14.15 -19.96 -10.65
C THR A 570 -14.43 -19.45 -9.24
N ARG A 571 -14.85 -18.18 -9.11
CA ARG A 571 -15.19 -17.55 -7.84
C ARG A 571 -16.46 -16.72 -7.99
N LEU A 572 -17.40 -16.92 -7.06
CA LEU A 572 -18.62 -16.13 -6.94
C LEU A 572 -18.69 -15.57 -5.52
N LEU A 573 -18.79 -14.26 -5.41
CA LEU A 573 -18.79 -13.54 -4.15
C LEU A 573 -20.09 -12.74 -4.04
N ILE A 574 -20.88 -13.04 -3.01
CA ILE A 574 -22.15 -12.40 -2.65
C ILE A 574 -22.14 -12.26 -1.12
N TYR A 575 -21.17 -11.52 -0.57
CA TYR A 575 -21.00 -11.36 0.88
C TYR A 575 -21.26 -9.91 1.30
N ASP A 576 -20.99 -9.61 2.57
CA ASP A 576 -21.02 -8.26 3.13
C ASP A 576 -22.43 -7.66 3.27
N GLY A 577 -23.28 -8.31 4.07
CA GLY A 577 -24.45 -7.67 4.67
C GLY A 577 -25.67 -7.54 3.77
N ASN A 578 -25.79 -8.33 2.69
CA ASN A 578 -27.01 -8.36 1.89
C ASN A 578 -28.18 -8.85 2.76
N PRO A 579 -29.40 -8.33 2.58
CA PRO A 579 -30.61 -8.84 3.24
C PRO A 579 -31.08 -10.17 2.62
N LEU A 580 -30.13 -11.05 2.27
CA LEU A 580 -30.39 -12.34 1.64
C LEU A 580 -30.68 -13.40 2.70
N HIS A 581 -31.91 -13.91 2.69
CA HIS A 581 -32.39 -14.83 3.72
C HIS A 581 -32.24 -16.30 3.36
N PHE A 582 -32.12 -16.65 2.08
CA PHE A 582 -31.92 -18.02 1.62
C PHE A 582 -31.17 -18.08 0.28
N VAL A 583 -30.64 -19.27 -0.03
CA VAL A 583 -29.98 -19.60 -1.30
C VAL A 583 -30.73 -20.75 -1.97
N PRO A 584 -31.20 -20.62 -3.23
CA PRO A 584 -31.96 -21.69 -3.88
C PRO A 584 -31.07 -22.88 -4.29
N ALA A 585 -31.68 -24.04 -4.51
CA ALA A 585 -30.98 -25.32 -4.68
C ALA A 585 -30.00 -25.33 -5.85
N ASP A 586 -30.46 -24.85 -7.01
CA ASP A 586 -29.77 -25.03 -8.29
C ASP A 586 -28.92 -23.81 -8.70
N ILE A 587 -28.63 -22.90 -7.76
CA ILE A 587 -27.92 -21.64 -8.04
C ILE A 587 -26.52 -21.84 -8.65
N LEU A 588 -25.84 -22.94 -8.33
CA LEU A 588 -24.49 -23.26 -8.81
C LEU A 588 -24.48 -24.43 -9.82
N VAL A 589 -25.65 -24.92 -10.23
CA VAL A 589 -25.75 -26.10 -11.11
C VAL A 589 -25.11 -25.82 -12.47
N GLY A 590 -24.23 -26.73 -12.89
CA GLY A 590 -23.52 -26.65 -14.16
C GLY A 590 -22.25 -25.78 -14.13
N LEU A 591 -21.94 -25.09 -13.02
CA LEU A 591 -20.72 -24.30 -12.87
C LEU A 591 -19.52 -25.19 -12.48
N HIS A 592 -19.12 -26.08 -13.39
CA HIS A 592 -18.12 -27.13 -13.10
C HIS A 592 -16.72 -26.62 -12.73
N ASN A 593 -16.39 -25.37 -13.08
CA ASN A 593 -15.10 -24.75 -12.76
C ASN A 593 -15.12 -23.94 -11.46
N LEU A 594 -16.28 -23.84 -10.79
CA LEU A 594 -16.42 -23.05 -9.57
C LEU A 594 -15.64 -23.71 -8.44
N THR A 595 -14.73 -22.94 -7.85
CA THR A 595 -13.87 -23.37 -6.74
C THR A 595 -14.29 -22.78 -5.41
N ALA A 596 -14.92 -21.60 -5.42
CA ALA A 596 -15.36 -20.91 -4.21
C ALA A 596 -16.68 -20.15 -4.45
N PHE A 597 -17.58 -20.26 -3.47
CA PHE A 597 -18.78 -19.46 -3.32
C PHE A 597 -18.78 -18.86 -1.90
N ILE A 598 -18.62 -17.54 -1.82
CA ILE A 598 -18.53 -16.80 -0.55
C ILE A 598 -19.80 -15.98 -0.37
N ALA A 599 -20.59 -16.32 0.63
CA ALA A 599 -21.83 -15.65 1.00
C ALA A 599 -21.94 -15.62 2.53
N ASP A 600 -21.17 -14.74 3.16
CA ASP A 600 -21.12 -14.57 4.61
C ASP A 600 -21.57 -13.16 5.01
N ASN A 601 -21.97 -13.02 6.27
CA ASN A 601 -22.53 -11.81 6.87
C ASN A 601 -23.93 -11.42 6.36
N ASP A 602 -24.67 -12.33 5.74
CA ASP A 602 -26.08 -12.14 5.35
C ASP A 602 -27.03 -12.82 6.37
N PRO A 603 -28.30 -12.39 6.51
CA PRO A 603 -29.22 -12.89 7.53
C PRO A 603 -29.85 -14.25 7.18
N PHE A 604 -29.06 -15.24 6.75
CA PHE A 604 -29.58 -16.55 6.34
C PHE A 604 -30.41 -17.23 7.44
N HIS A 605 -31.66 -17.58 7.11
CA HIS A 605 -32.55 -18.35 7.98
C HIS A 605 -32.31 -19.84 7.78
N CYS A 606 -31.99 -20.54 8.87
CA CYS A 606 -31.82 -21.99 8.90
C CYS A 606 -33.18 -22.69 8.93
N ASP A 607 -33.85 -22.77 7.78
CA ASP A 607 -35.16 -23.39 7.60
C ASP A 607 -35.22 -24.28 6.34
N CYS A 608 -36.43 -24.66 5.91
CA CYS A 608 -36.62 -25.49 4.72
C CYS A 608 -36.18 -24.84 3.40
N GLN A 609 -36.03 -23.50 3.33
CA GLN A 609 -35.60 -22.81 2.11
C GLN A 609 -34.14 -23.14 1.78
N MET A 610 -33.32 -23.40 2.79
CA MET A 610 -31.91 -23.80 2.64
C MET A 610 -31.74 -25.30 2.35
N LYS A 611 -32.79 -26.10 2.51
CA LYS A 611 -32.75 -27.56 2.38
C LYS A 611 -32.28 -28.01 1.01
N GLY A 612 -32.77 -27.37 -0.05
CA GLY A 612 -32.41 -27.69 -1.42
C GLY A 612 -30.91 -27.51 -1.68
N PHE A 613 -30.37 -26.35 -1.31
CA PHE A 613 -28.97 -26.02 -1.49
C PHE A 613 -28.05 -26.92 -0.65
N ALA A 614 -28.39 -27.16 0.62
CA ALA A 614 -27.64 -28.06 1.50
C ALA A 614 -27.62 -29.51 0.98
N THR A 615 -28.76 -29.99 0.46
CA THR A 615 -28.86 -31.33 -0.16
C THR A 615 -27.96 -31.42 -1.39
N TRP A 616 -28.10 -30.45 -2.30
CA TRP A 616 -27.29 -30.40 -3.53
C TRP A 616 -25.79 -30.37 -3.23
N LEU A 617 -25.35 -29.57 -2.25
CA LEU A 617 -23.94 -29.45 -1.88
C LEU A 617 -23.38 -30.78 -1.35
N GLY A 618 -24.16 -31.52 -0.55
CA GLY A 618 -23.79 -32.83 -0.03
C GLY A 618 -23.73 -33.95 -1.08
N GLU A 619 -24.40 -33.77 -2.22
CA GLU A 619 -24.39 -34.72 -3.34
C GLU A 619 -23.21 -34.52 -4.30
N GLN A 620 -22.46 -33.42 -4.18
CA GLN A 620 -21.33 -33.14 -5.08
C GLN A 620 -20.10 -34.01 -4.77
N THR A 621 -19.51 -34.59 -5.81
CA THR A 621 -18.25 -35.35 -5.69
C THR A 621 -17.03 -34.46 -5.41
N LYS A 622 -17.08 -33.20 -5.85
CA LYS A 622 -16.09 -32.15 -5.61
C LYS A 622 -16.83 -30.82 -5.40
N PRO A 623 -17.38 -30.57 -4.19
CA PRO A 623 -18.08 -29.33 -3.92
C PRO A 623 -17.12 -28.12 -3.99
N PRO A 624 -17.58 -26.94 -4.45
CA PRO A 624 -16.82 -25.71 -4.24
C PRO A 624 -16.68 -25.42 -2.75
N PHE A 625 -15.67 -24.64 -2.37
CA PHE A 625 -15.60 -24.09 -1.02
C PHE A 625 -16.77 -23.13 -0.79
N VAL A 626 -17.63 -23.44 0.19
CA VAL A 626 -18.78 -22.61 0.56
C VAL A 626 -18.56 -22.02 1.95
N TYR A 627 -18.61 -20.70 2.04
CA TYR A 627 -18.50 -19.96 3.30
C TYR A 627 -19.80 -19.20 3.56
N LEU A 628 -20.64 -19.75 4.45
CA LEU A 628 -21.98 -19.28 4.78
C LEU A 628 -22.36 -19.68 6.22
N PHE A 629 -22.91 -18.73 6.98
CA PHE A 629 -23.35 -18.94 8.36
C PHE A 629 -24.79 -18.50 8.56
N TYR A 630 -25.51 -19.22 9.43
CA TYR A 630 -26.88 -18.89 9.75
C TYR A 630 -26.97 -17.74 10.75
N ALA A 631 -27.88 -16.79 10.51
CA ALA A 631 -28.19 -15.71 11.45
C ALA A 631 -29.34 -16.08 12.42
N SER A 632 -30.18 -17.02 12.01
CA SER A 632 -31.44 -17.38 12.66
C SER A 632 -31.80 -18.85 12.38
N PRO A 633 -32.62 -19.50 13.24
CA PRO A 633 -33.11 -19.00 14.52
C PRO A 633 -31.99 -18.84 15.55
N PRO A 634 -32.21 -18.14 16.69
CA PRO A 634 -31.16 -17.85 17.68
C PRO A 634 -30.38 -19.08 18.19
N SER A 635 -31.01 -20.26 18.20
CA SER A 635 -30.38 -21.52 18.61
C SER A 635 -29.30 -22.04 17.64
N LEU A 636 -29.34 -21.62 16.38
CA LEU A 636 -28.42 -22.04 15.31
C LEU A 636 -27.57 -20.88 14.77
N LYS A 637 -27.68 -19.70 15.38
CA LYS A 637 -26.91 -18.51 14.97
C LYS A 637 -25.40 -18.79 15.03
N GLY A 638 -24.68 -18.40 13.97
CA GLY A 638 -23.24 -18.58 13.83
C GLY A 638 -22.80 -20.01 13.51
N LYS A 639 -23.74 -20.94 13.24
CA LYS A 639 -23.41 -22.26 12.70
C LYS A 639 -23.16 -22.16 11.21
N ASN A 640 -22.11 -22.85 10.73
CA ASN A 640 -21.85 -22.98 9.31
C ASN A 640 -22.91 -23.89 8.67
N LEU A 641 -23.24 -23.65 7.39
CA LEU A 641 -24.14 -24.50 6.59
C LEU A 641 -23.85 -26.00 6.76
N ASN A 642 -22.58 -26.38 6.74
CA ASN A 642 -22.14 -27.78 6.79
C ASN A 642 -22.30 -28.44 8.17
N ASP A 643 -22.49 -27.66 9.25
CA ASP A 643 -22.62 -28.17 10.61
C ASP A 643 -24.06 -28.56 10.99
N VAL A 644 -25.04 -28.23 10.14
CA VAL A 644 -26.46 -28.49 10.41
C VAL A 644 -26.96 -29.64 9.54
N PRO A 645 -27.46 -30.75 10.12
CA PRO A 645 -28.02 -31.86 9.35
C PRO A 645 -29.21 -31.41 8.49
N VAL A 646 -29.25 -31.83 7.22
CA VAL A 646 -30.33 -31.51 6.25
C VAL A 646 -31.73 -31.86 6.78
N ALA A 647 -31.85 -32.89 7.62
CA ALA A 647 -33.13 -33.29 8.24
C ALA A 647 -33.70 -32.24 9.20
N ASN A 648 -32.86 -31.34 9.74
CA ASN A 648 -33.25 -30.28 10.66
C ASN A 648 -33.70 -29.00 9.95
N LEU A 649 -33.57 -28.93 8.63
CA LEU A 649 -33.99 -27.80 7.79
C LEU A 649 -35.50 -27.91 7.50
N THR A 650 -36.31 -27.42 8.44
CA THR A 650 -37.79 -27.47 8.38
C THR A 650 -38.40 -26.07 8.56
N CYS A 651 -39.54 -25.83 7.90
CA CYS A 651 -40.29 -24.60 8.04
C CYS A 651 -41.45 -24.76 9.03
N HIS A 652 -41.74 -23.72 9.79
CA HIS A 652 -42.85 -23.69 10.74
C HIS A 652 -44.13 -23.20 10.06
N CYS A 653 -44.75 -24.02 9.21
CA CYS A 653 -46.10 -23.74 8.72
C CYS A 653 -46.94 -24.98 8.45
N GLN A 654 -48.26 -24.75 8.32
CA GLN A 654 -49.24 -25.80 8.09
C GLN A 654 -49.13 -26.37 6.67
N HIS A 655 -48.92 -25.52 5.67
CA HIS A 655 -48.74 -25.88 4.27
C HIS A 655 -47.74 -24.91 3.62
N GLU A 656 -46.83 -25.43 2.82
CA GLU A 656 -45.87 -24.63 2.06
C GLU A 656 -46.48 -24.27 0.70
N GLU A 657 -46.41 -23.00 0.33
CA GLU A 657 -47.05 -22.45 -0.85
C GLU A 657 -46.22 -21.32 -1.48
N ALA A 658 -46.35 -21.17 -2.79
CA ALA A 658 -45.76 -20.05 -3.52
C ALA A 658 -46.40 -18.72 -3.07
N PRO A 659 -45.70 -17.58 -3.19
CA PRO A 659 -46.24 -16.30 -2.80
C PRO A 659 -47.46 -15.92 -3.64
N SER A 660 -48.34 -15.12 -3.05
CA SER A 660 -49.46 -14.44 -3.67
C SER A 660 -49.39 -12.96 -3.35
N ILE A 661 -49.76 -12.12 -4.32
CA ILE A 661 -49.72 -10.66 -4.20
C ILE A 661 -51.13 -10.09 -4.37
N ASP A 662 -51.55 -9.29 -3.41
CA ASP A 662 -52.74 -8.46 -3.44
C ASP A 662 -52.36 -6.97 -3.55
N THR A 663 -52.73 -6.34 -4.66
CA THR A 663 -52.49 -4.92 -4.94
C THR A 663 -53.74 -4.06 -4.75
N SER A 664 -54.80 -4.61 -4.13
CA SER A 664 -56.05 -3.89 -3.93
C SER A 664 -55.87 -2.61 -3.12
N GLY A 665 -56.48 -1.53 -3.59
CA GLY A 665 -56.40 -0.21 -2.96
C GLY A 665 -55.08 0.54 -3.18
N SER A 666 -54.33 0.19 -4.22
CA SER A 666 -53.22 1.02 -4.74
C SER A 666 -53.73 2.21 -5.54
N ASP A 667 -53.00 3.32 -5.50
CA ASP A 667 -53.32 4.48 -6.32
C ASP A 667 -53.00 4.21 -7.80
N THR A 668 -53.95 4.50 -8.68
CA THR A 668 -53.75 4.41 -10.15
C THR A 668 -53.58 5.78 -10.80
N SER A 669 -53.93 6.86 -10.09
CA SER A 669 -53.74 8.24 -10.53
C SER A 669 -53.59 9.19 -9.36
N VAL A 670 -52.64 10.11 -9.43
CA VAL A 670 -52.44 11.19 -8.45
C VAL A 670 -52.16 12.52 -9.16
N HIS A 671 -52.41 13.66 -8.53
CA HIS A 671 -51.97 14.94 -9.07
C HIS A 671 -50.49 15.20 -8.76
N GLU A 672 -49.82 15.96 -9.61
CA GLU A 672 -48.43 16.39 -9.38
C GLU A 672 -48.25 17.02 -7.98
N GLY A 673 -47.15 16.65 -7.31
CA GLY A 673 -46.84 17.04 -5.94
C GLY A 673 -47.53 16.21 -4.84
N GLN A 674 -48.52 15.38 -5.17
CA GLN A 674 -49.14 14.46 -4.20
C GLN A 674 -48.29 13.21 -3.95
N THR A 675 -48.55 12.53 -2.84
CA THR A 675 -47.95 11.22 -2.54
C THR A 675 -48.79 10.11 -3.16
N ALA A 676 -48.17 9.23 -3.93
CA ALA A 676 -48.79 7.98 -4.42
C ALA A 676 -48.41 6.79 -3.54
N MET A 677 -49.38 5.93 -3.22
CA MET A 677 -49.19 4.70 -2.46
C MET A 677 -49.54 3.48 -3.31
N LEU A 678 -48.52 2.75 -3.75
CA LEU A 678 -48.65 1.53 -4.53
C LEU A 678 -48.57 0.32 -3.59
N LYS A 679 -49.72 -0.25 -3.22
CA LYS A 679 -49.80 -1.35 -2.25
C LYS A 679 -49.41 -2.67 -2.89
N CYS A 680 -48.61 -3.46 -2.18
CA CYS A 680 -48.29 -4.83 -2.55
C CYS A 680 -48.29 -5.71 -1.29
N LYS A 681 -49.47 -6.21 -0.92
CA LYS A 681 -49.59 -7.12 0.22
C LYS A 681 -49.22 -8.51 -0.22
N ILE A 682 -48.21 -9.09 0.44
CA ILE A 682 -47.65 -10.39 0.10
C ILE A 682 -48.10 -11.43 1.13
N SER A 683 -48.42 -12.63 0.67
CA SER A 683 -48.74 -13.79 1.50
C SER A 683 -48.08 -15.04 0.94
N GLY A 684 -47.71 -15.99 1.78
CA GLY A 684 -47.18 -17.30 1.41
C GLY A 684 -46.43 -17.92 2.59
N CYS A 685 -46.19 -19.23 2.55
CA CYS A 685 -45.26 -19.87 3.47
C CYS A 685 -44.23 -20.71 2.71
N PRO A 686 -42.93 -20.53 2.98
CA PRO A 686 -42.30 -19.55 3.87
C PRO A 686 -42.49 -18.12 3.40
N GLU A 687 -42.17 -17.17 4.29
CA GLU A 687 -42.22 -15.75 3.96
C GLU A 687 -41.38 -15.46 2.72
N ALA A 688 -41.91 -14.60 1.84
CA ALA A 688 -41.31 -14.30 0.55
C ALA A 688 -40.58 -12.97 0.60
N GLU A 689 -39.40 -12.96 0.03
CA GLU A 689 -38.65 -11.75 -0.27
C GLU A 689 -39.33 -10.98 -1.40
N PHE A 690 -39.25 -9.65 -1.38
CA PHE A 690 -39.94 -8.84 -2.38
C PHE A 690 -39.19 -7.57 -2.74
N PHE A 691 -39.51 -7.07 -3.93
CA PHE A 691 -38.97 -5.83 -4.46
C PHE A 691 -39.88 -5.25 -5.53
N TRP A 692 -39.67 -3.98 -5.84
CA TRP A 692 -40.32 -3.22 -6.89
C TRP A 692 -39.38 -2.99 -8.06
N THR A 693 -39.93 -3.03 -9.27
CA THR A 693 -39.27 -2.52 -10.48
C THR A 693 -40.02 -1.27 -10.94
N THR A 694 -39.30 -0.17 -11.09
CA THR A 694 -39.81 1.13 -11.55
C THR A 694 -39.97 1.15 -13.09
N PRO A 695 -40.68 2.13 -13.67
CA PRO A 695 -40.80 2.27 -15.13
C PRO A 695 -39.47 2.42 -15.87
N THR A 696 -38.44 2.95 -15.21
CA THR A 696 -37.08 3.11 -15.76
C THR A 696 -36.26 1.82 -15.71
N GLY A 697 -36.80 0.77 -15.08
CA GLY A 697 -36.13 -0.51 -14.85
C GLY A 697 -35.23 -0.53 -13.62
N ALA A 698 -35.15 0.56 -12.84
CA ALA A 698 -34.47 0.55 -11.55
C ALA A 698 -35.25 -0.31 -10.55
N MET A 699 -34.53 -1.03 -9.69
CA MET A 699 -35.12 -1.92 -8.69
C MET A 699 -35.01 -1.30 -7.29
N LEU A 700 -36.05 -1.50 -6.47
CA LEU A 700 -36.19 -0.94 -5.12
C LEU A 700 -36.70 -2.02 -4.16
N ALA A 701 -36.17 -2.07 -2.96
CA ALA A 701 -36.61 -2.96 -1.88
C ALA A 701 -36.51 -2.24 -0.53
N VAL A 702 -36.99 -2.88 0.53
CA VAL A 702 -36.97 -2.30 1.89
C VAL A 702 -35.55 -1.89 2.27
N GLY A 703 -35.36 -0.65 2.73
CA GLY A 703 -34.03 -0.12 3.07
C GLY A 703 -33.20 0.36 1.86
N SER A 704 -33.66 0.14 0.62
CA SER A 704 -33.07 0.68 -0.61
C SER A 704 -34.06 1.67 -1.26
N GLY A 705 -33.84 2.97 -1.04
CA GLY A 705 -34.72 4.03 -1.53
C GLY A 705 -33.98 5.01 -2.44
N PHE A 706 -34.69 5.55 -3.44
CA PHE A 706 -34.24 6.76 -4.14
C PHE A 706 -34.77 8.00 -3.44
N PRO A 707 -34.20 9.19 -3.69
CA PRO A 707 -34.86 10.44 -3.32
C PRO A 707 -36.31 10.44 -3.84
N ARG A 708 -37.29 10.56 -2.93
CA ARG A 708 -38.75 10.51 -3.14
C ARG A 708 -39.42 9.12 -3.26
N MET A 709 -38.69 8.01 -3.33
CA MET A 709 -39.28 6.67 -3.45
C MET A 709 -38.77 5.74 -2.35
N GLU A 710 -39.70 5.19 -1.57
CA GLU A 710 -39.40 4.29 -0.44
C GLU A 710 -40.32 3.06 -0.44
N VAL A 711 -39.75 1.89 -0.19
CA VAL A 711 -40.50 0.64 0.00
C VAL A 711 -40.65 0.35 1.48
N LEU A 712 -41.90 0.26 1.95
CA LEU A 712 -42.22 -0.06 3.35
C LEU A 712 -42.20 -1.57 3.60
N ASP A 713 -42.00 -1.99 4.87
CA ASP A 713 -42.10 -3.39 5.31
C ASP A 713 -43.43 -4.06 4.93
N SER A 714 -44.49 -3.27 4.78
CA SER A 714 -45.81 -3.74 4.33
C SER A 714 -45.85 -4.19 2.86
N GLY A 715 -44.76 -3.99 2.11
CA GLY A 715 -44.68 -4.15 0.66
C GLY A 715 -45.12 -2.93 -0.15
N THR A 716 -45.69 -1.91 0.50
CA THR A 716 -46.16 -0.70 -0.18
C THR A 716 -44.99 0.17 -0.64
N LEU A 717 -44.96 0.53 -1.93
CA LEU A 717 -44.08 1.56 -2.48
C LEU A 717 -44.76 2.93 -2.34
N VAL A 718 -44.06 3.85 -1.70
CA VAL A 718 -44.49 5.24 -1.49
C VAL A 718 -43.66 6.14 -2.40
N VAL A 719 -44.34 6.90 -3.27
CA VAL A 719 -43.74 7.94 -4.11
C VAL A 719 -44.19 9.29 -3.58
N THR A 720 -43.32 10.01 -2.87
CA THR A 720 -43.61 11.35 -2.35
C THR A 720 -43.39 12.41 -3.42
N GLU A 721 -44.17 13.49 -3.41
CA GLU A 721 -44.02 14.60 -4.38
C GLU A 721 -43.99 14.11 -5.83
N ALA A 722 -45.02 13.35 -6.25
CA ALA A 722 -45.06 12.71 -7.57
C ALA A 722 -44.93 13.72 -8.72
N ARG A 723 -44.17 13.36 -9.75
CA ARG A 723 -43.87 14.15 -10.96
C ARG A 723 -44.33 13.43 -12.21
N GLU A 724 -44.46 14.16 -13.32
CA GLU A 724 -44.84 13.56 -14.61
C GLU A 724 -43.92 12.37 -14.99
N GLU A 725 -42.62 12.49 -14.73
CA GLU A 725 -41.60 11.45 -14.97
C GLU A 725 -41.82 10.15 -14.17
N ASP A 726 -42.60 10.20 -13.08
CA ASP A 726 -42.93 9.03 -12.26
C ASP A 726 -44.09 8.21 -12.86
N THR A 727 -44.73 8.70 -13.94
CA THR A 727 -45.79 7.98 -14.66
C THR A 727 -45.25 6.72 -15.31
N GLY A 728 -45.95 5.59 -15.13
CA GLY A 728 -45.61 4.36 -15.80
C GLY A 728 -46.09 3.10 -15.08
N VAL A 729 -45.55 1.96 -15.49
CA VAL A 729 -45.88 0.65 -14.91
C VAL A 729 -44.83 0.27 -13.87
N TYR A 730 -45.30 0.07 -12.64
CA TYR A 730 -44.50 -0.44 -11.53
C TYR A 730 -44.83 -1.92 -11.33
N THR A 731 -43.82 -2.75 -11.09
CA THR A 731 -44.00 -4.19 -10.88
C THR A 731 -43.55 -4.59 -9.48
N CYS A 732 -44.46 -5.08 -8.65
CA CYS A 732 -44.11 -5.74 -7.41
C CYS A 732 -43.85 -7.23 -7.67
N THR A 733 -42.70 -7.73 -7.21
CA THR A 733 -42.28 -9.12 -7.35
C THR A 733 -42.02 -9.71 -5.98
N ALA A 734 -42.56 -10.90 -5.71
CA ALA A 734 -42.33 -11.65 -4.47
C ALA A 734 -41.85 -13.07 -4.79
N VAL A 735 -40.86 -13.55 -4.04
CA VAL A 735 -40.13 -14.80 -4.30
C VAL A 735 -39.86 -15.54 -2.98
N ASN A 736 -40.24 -16.82 -2.94
CA ASN A 736 -39.75 -17.79 -1.95
C ASN A 736 -39.30 -19.06 -2.67
N TYR A 737 -38.78 -20.05 -1.94
CA TYR A 737 -38.31 -21.29 -2.57
C TYR A 737 -39.42 -22.14 -3.25
N ARG A 738 -40.71 -21.85 -3.02
CA ARG A 738 -41.85 -22.52 -3.66
C ARG A 738 -42.29 -21.87 -4.96
N GLY A 739 -41.92 -20.61 -5.22
CA GLY A 739 -42.19 -19.96 -6.49
C GLY A 739 -42.14 -18.44 -6.44
N LYS A 740 -42.64 -17.83 -7.51
CA LYS A 740 -42.59 -16.39 -7.77
C LYS A 740 -43.96 -15.85 -8.15
N ALA A 741 -44.34 -14.71 -7.59
CA ALA A 741 -45.49 -13.94 -7.99
C ALA A 741 -45.08 -12.55 -8.47
N ARG A 742 -45.82 -12.01 -9.44
CA ARG A 742 -45.64 -10.64 -9.95
C ARG A 742 -47.00 -9.97 -10.13
N LYS A 743 -47.09 -8.68 -9.78
CA LYS A 743 -48.25 -7.83 -10.06
C LYS A 743 -47.80 -6.46 -10.55
N GLU A 744 -48.43 -5.99 -11.61
CA GLU A 744 -48.19 -4.68 -12.20
C GLU A 744 -49.24 -3.68 -11.73
N ILE A 745 -48.81 -2.44 -11.53
CA ILE A 745 -49.64 -1.30 -11.18
C ILE A 745 -49.25 -0.15 -12.10
N ALA A 746 -50.22 0.36 -12.86
CA ALA A 746 -50.03 1.56 -13.67
C ALA A 746 -50.38 2.79 -12.84
N LEU A 747 -49.41 3.71 -12.69
CA LEU A 747 -49.60 5.00 -12.04
C LEU A 747 -49.57 6.10 -13.11
N GLN A 748 -50.60 6.95 -13.11
CA GLN A 748 -50.64 8.16 -13.93
C GLN A 748 -50.52 9.40 -13.03
N VAL A 749 -49.52 10.24 -13.26
CA VAL A 749 -49.43 11.55 -12.62
C VAL A 749 -50.14 12.57 -13.50
N LEU A 750 -51.13 13.24 -12.93
CA LEU A 750 -51.93 14.27 -13.59
C LEU A 750 -51.26 15.62 -13.33
N VAL A 751 -50.67 16.19 -14.37
CA VAL A 751 -50.16 17.57 -14.35
C VAL A 751 -51.38 18.48 -14.28
N ASN A 752 -51.39 19.42 -13.34
CA ASN A 752 -52.45 20.43 -13.30
C ASN A 752 -52.24 21.36 -14.50
N ASP A 753 -53.24 21.49 -15.37
CA ASP A 753 -53.22 22.51 -16.42
C ASP A 753 -52.99 23.90 -15.77
N PRO A 754 -52.10 24.74 -16.33
CA PRO A 754 -51.69 26.01 -15.74
C PRO A 754 -52.81 27.03 -15.56
#